data_AF-A0A1S7TVK1-F1
#
_entry.id   AF-A0A1S7TVK1-F1
#
_cell.length_a   1.000
_cell.length_b   1.000
_cell.length_c   1.000
_cell.angle_alpha   90.00
_cell.angle_beta   90.00
_cell.angle_gamma   90.00
#
_symmetry.space_group_name_H-M   'P 1'
#
loop_
_entity.id
_entity.type
_entity.pdbx_description
1 polymer ?
#
loop_
_entity_poly.entity_id
_entity_poly.type
_entity_poly.pdbx_seq_one_letter_code
_entity_poly.pdbx_strand_id
1 'polypeptide(L)'
;MTQKLVIIGNGMAPGRMLENLFETAPGLYDVTIFNAEPRVNYDRIMLSPVLSGEKSYEDIVIHNDEWYAANNVTLHKGAKVIGIDRDRKTVTSENGITVSYDKLVIATGSLPFIIPVPGHQLPGVLAYRDLDDVTKMLAIAEGKGRAIVIGAGLLGLEAAYGLKRQGMDVTVIHLMPTIMERQLDPAAAYLLEKALNERGIDIITKANTKCILGEEKVEGIELEDGRVIKGDMVVMAVGIRPASGLAKEAGIAVNRGIVVDDGMMTSDASIYALGECAEHRGMCYGLVAPLYESARVLADRLCGGSAEYHGSVTNTKLKVTGINLFSAGDFAEGDDREEIVLRDATAGVYKRLILKENRIIGAVLYGETADGSWFFDLMKKSTDISAMRETLIFGQAYQGGSPLDPMAAVAALPDDAEICGCNGVCKGKITSAITSKGLTSLDDVRAHTKASASCGNCTGLVEQLMTITLGDSYNPAAVQPMCKCTDLGHDDVRRLIKAKGLKTIPAVMQELEWKTSCGCAKCRPALNYYLVCDWPDEYADDYQSRFINERVHANIQKDGTYSVVPRMWGGVTSSSELRAIADVVDKFEIPMVKVTGGQRIDLLGIEKEDLPAVWADLGKAGFISGQAYAKGLRTVKTCVGQQWCRFGTQDSTGLGIRIEKFMWGSWTPAKLKLAVSGCPRNCAEATCKDIGVICVDSGFEIHFAGAAGLDIKGTEVLGLVKTEDEALEHIVALTQMYREQARYLERIYKWAKRIGYDEIRRQIMDDAEKRKAYFDRFVFSQKFAQVDPWSERVSGHDKHEFRPMAAIGFSEAAE
;
A
#
# COMPACT_ATOMS: atom_id res chain seq x y z
N MET A 1 -31.77 -37.31 4.68
CA MET A 1 -31.27 -36.23 5.54
C MET A 1 -30.01 -35.69 4.87
N THR A 2 -29.82 -34.38 4.88
CA THR A 2 -28.56 -33.76 4.42
C THR A 2 -27.41 -34.28 5.29
N GLN A 3 -26.28 -34.64 4.66
CA GLN A 3 -25.12 -35.13 5.40
C GLN A 3 -24.50 -34.00 6.24
N LYS A 4 -23.97 -34.33 7.41
CA LYS A 4 -23.30 -33.36 8.30
C LYS A 4 -21.81 -33.28 7.99
N LEU A 5 -21.34 -32.08 7.64
CA LEU A 5 -19.93 -31.77 7.45
C LEU A 5 -19.44 -30.90 8.61
N VAL A 6 -18.54 -31.43 9.43
CA VAL A 6 -17.89 -30.66 10.50
C VAL A 6 -16.47 -30.30 10.07
N ILE A 7 -16.06 -29.05 10.32
CA ILE A 7 -14.73 -28.54 9.98
C ILE A 7 -14.08 -27.99 11.25
N ILE A 8 -12.84 -28.40 11.51
CA ILE A 8 -12.03 -27.93 12.65
C ILE A 8 -10.97 -26.97 12.12
N GLY A 9 -11.19 -25.67 12.30
CA GLY A 9 -10.33 -24.60 11.81
C GLY A 9 -10.99 -23.81 10.68
N ASN A 10 -10.94 -22.48 10.76
CA ASN A 10 -11.55 -21.56 9.79
C ASN A 10 -10.48 -20.74 9.04
N GLY A 11 -9.40 -21.39 8.63
CA GLY A 11 -8.29 -20.78 7.89
C GLY A 11 -8.56 -20.64 6.38
N MET A 12 -7.57 -20.13 5.63
CA MET A 12 -7.73 -19.89 4.18
C MET A 12 -8.03 -21.16 3.37
N ALA A 13 -7.44 -22.30 3.74
CA ALA A 13 -7.63 -23.57 3.04
C ALA A 13 -9.08 -24.11 3.13
N PRO A 14 -9.70 -24.27 4.32
CA PRO A 14 -11.09 -24.70 4.41
C PRO A 14 -12.07 -23.66 3.83
N GLY A 15 -11.77 -22.36 3.94
CA GLY A 15 -12.55 -21.32 3.25
C GLY A 15 -12.58 -21.55 1.74
N ARG A 16 -11.41 -21.78 1.12
CA ARG A 16 -11.33 -22.10 -0.32
C ARG A 16 -12.02 -23.41 -0.67
N MET A 17 -11.92 -24.44 0.17
CA MET A 17 -12.61 -25.71 -0.06
C MET A 17 -14.12 -25.50 -0.09
N LEU A 18 -14.67 -24.74 0.85
CA LEU A 18 -16.11 -24.45 0.93
C LEU A 18 -16.60 -23.65 -0.28
N GLU A 19 -15.83 -22.68 -0.77
CA GLU A 19 -16.17 -21.97 -2.01
C GLU A 19 -16.36 -22.94 -3.18
N ASN A 20 -15.41 -23.86 -3.40
CA ASN A 20 -15.50 -24.84 -4.49
C ASN A 20 -16.64 -25.85 -4.25
N LEU A 21 -16.85 -26.26 -3.00
CA LEU A 21 -17.93 -27.18 -2.61
C LEU A 21 -19.31 -26.57 -2.89
N PHE A 22 -19.54 -25.34 -2.46
CA PHE A 22 -20.82 -24.66 -2.66
C PHE A 22 -21.06 -24.25 -4.11
N GLU A 23 -20.01 -23.99 -4.88
CA GLU A 23 -20.11 -23.76 -6.33
C GLU A 23 -20.51 -25.05 -7.07
N THR A 24 -19.95 -26.19 -6.67
CA THR A 24 -20.17 -27.49 -7.36
C THR A 24 -21.46 -28.17 -6.91
N ALA A 25 -21.75 -28.18 -5.61
CA ALA A 25 -22.86 -28.90 -5.01
C ALA A 25 -23.52 -28.10 -3.86
N PRO A 26 -24.25 -27.01 -4.17
CA PRO A 26 -24.96 -26.23 -3.17
C PRO A 26 -25.92 -27.09 -2.35
N GLY A 27 -25.89 -26.97 -1.02
CA GLY A 27 -26.82 -27.68 -0.13
C GLY A 27 -26.56 -29.18 0.06
N LEU A 28 -25.43 -29.71 -0.45
CA LEU A 28 -25.05 -31.12 -0.25
C LEU A 28 -24.84 -31.47 1.24
N TYR A 29 -24.31 -30.52 2.01
CA TYR A 29 -23.96 -30.69 3.42
C TYR A 29 -24.62 -29.65 4.32
N ASP A 30 -24.96 -30.07 5.54
CA ASP A 30 -25.17 -29.21 6.69
C ASP A 30 -23.81 -28.94 7.35
N VAL A 31 -23.32 -27.70 7.25
CA VAL A 31 -21.93 -27.36 7.56
C VAL A 31 -21.81 -26.68 8.91
N THR A 32 -20.97 -27.25 9.79
CA THR A 32 -20.59 -26.64 11.06
C THR A 32 -19.07 -26.46 11.15
N ILE A 33 -18.62 -25.27 11.50
CA ILE A 33 -17.19 -24.94 11.63
C ILE A 33 -16.89 -24.55 13.07
N PHE A 34 -15.84 -25.14 13.64
CA PHE A 34 -15.25 -24.72 14.90
C PHE A 34 -13.97 -23.94 14.64
N ASN A 35 -13.90 -22.71 15.13
CA ASN A 35 -12.71 -21.88 15.05
C ASN A 35 -12.19 -21.52 16.44
N ALA A 36 -10.91 -21.76 16.70
CA ALA A 36 -10.29 -21.36 17.96
C ALA A 36 -10.17 -19.84 18.09
N GLU A 37 -9.91 -19.13 16.98
CA GLU A 37 -9.89 -17.67 17.00
C GLU A 37 -11.32 -17.11 17.12
N PRO A 38 -11.55 -16.01 17.85
CA PRO A 38 -12.85 -15.37 18.00
C PRO A 38 -13.25 -14.54 16.75
N ARG A 39 -12.92 -15.02 15.55
CA ARG A 39 -12.97 -14.27 14.30
C ARG A 39 -13.50 -15.09 13.13
N VAL A 40 -13.91 -14.38 12.09
CA VAL A 40 -14.26 -14.93 10.77
C VAL A 40 -13.00 -15.29 9.96
N ASN A 41 -13.16 -15.80 8.73
CA ASN A 41 -12.04 -16.14 7.87
C ASN A 41 -11.36 -14.88 7.29
N TYR A 42 -10.03 -14.83 7.36
CA TYR A 42 -9.23 -13.71 6.86
C TYR A 42 -7.94 -14.18 6.18
N ASP A 43 -7.36 -13.32 5.35
CA ASP A 43 -6.12 -13.56 4.64
C ASP A 43 -4.92 -13.36 5.56
N ARG A 44 -4.38 -14.47 6.06
CA ARG A 44 -3.21 -14.49 6.96
C ARG A 44 -1.94 -14.00 6.27
N ILE A 45 -1.85 -14.03 4.93
CA ILE A 45 -0.71 -13.47 4.19
C ILE A 45 -0.65 -11.96 4.37
N MET A 46 -1.80 -11.31 4.60
CA MET A 46 -1.91 -9.85 4.75
C MET A 46 -1.57 -9.34 6.16
N LEU A 47 -1.21 -10.21 7.11
CA LEU A 47 -0.80 -9.77 8.45
C LEU A 47 0.45 -8.86 8.43
N SER A 48 1.29 -8.94 7.39
CA SER A 48 2.47 -8.06 7.25
C SER A 48 2.08 -6.64 6.85
N PRO A 49 1.24 -6.43 5.81
CA PRO A 49 0.58 -5.15 5.59
C PRO A 49 -0.13 -4.58 6.82
N VAL A 50 -0.85 -5.40 7.60
CA VAL A 50 -1.50 -4.95 8.84
C VAL A 50 -0.47 -4.47 9.86
N LEU A 51 0.56 -5.28 10.14
CA LEU A 51 1.63 -4.91 11.07
C LEU A 51 2.36 -3.63 10.62
N SER A 52 2.51 -3.40 9.32
CA SER A 52 3.14 -2.20 8.76
C SER A 52 2.25 -0.95 8.72
N GLY A 53 0.96 -1.09 9.05
CA GLY A 53 -0.05 -0.02 8.99
C GLY A 53 -0.60 0.29 7.60
N GLU A 54 -0.38 -0.58 6.61
CA GLU A 54 -0.86 -0.41 5.23
C GLU A 54 -2.31 -0.88 5.03
N LYS A 55 -2.80 -1.80 5.88
CA LYS A 55 -4.15 -2.35 5.85
C LYS A 55 -4.72 -2.46 7.26
N SER A 56 -6.05 -2.38 7.39
CA SER A 56 -6.75 -2.78 8.61
C SER A 56 -7.14 -4.26 8.59
N TYR A 57 -7.69 -4.75 9.70
CA TYR A 57 -8.23 -6.12 9.75
C TYR A 57 -9.41 -6.30 8.77
N GLU A 58 -10.27 -5.29 8.67
CA GLU A 58 -11.45 -5.29 7.80
C GLU A 58 -11.06 -5.45 6.33
N ASP A 59 -9.92 -4.87 5.93
CA ASP A 59 -9.39 -4.97 4.56
C ASP A 59 -8.91 -6.38 4.18
N ILE A 60 -8.74 -7.28 5.16
CA ILE A 60 -8.16 -8.61 4.97
C ILE A 60 -9.15 -9.74 5.25
N VAL A 61 -10.42 -9.43 5.56
CA VAL A 61 -11.48 -10.43 5.70
C VAL A 61 -11.78 -11.08 4.34
N ILE A 62 -11.85 -12.41 4.31
CA ILE A 62 -12.17 -13.20 3.11
C ILE A 62 -13.67 -13.53 3.10
N HIS A 63 -14.16 -14.12 4.19
CA HIS A 63 -15.58 -14.44 4.40
C HIS A 63 -16.05 -13.72 5.66
N ASN A 64 -16.96 -12.77 5.51
CA ASN A 64 -17.61 -12.07 6.61
C ASN A 64 -18.81 -12.88 7.16
N ASP A 65 -19.44 -12.36 8.21
CA ASP A 65 -20.61 -13.00 8.83
C ASP A 65 -21.77 -13.19 7.83
N GLU A 66 -21.97 -12.24 6.92
CA GLU A 66 -22.98 -12.33 5.87
C GLU A 66 -22.74 -13.51 4.93
N TRP A 67 -21.47 -13.83 4.60
CA TRP A 67 -21.13 -14.96 3.75
C TRP A 67 -21.53 -16.30 4.39
N TYR A 68 -21.29 -16.47 5.70
CA TYR A 68 -21.68 -17.69 6.42
C TYR A 68 -23.21 -17.82 6.50
N ALA A 69 -23.90 -16.72 6.79
CA ALA A 69 -25.37 -16.70 6.82
C ALA A 69 -25.97 -17.06 5.44
N ALA A 70 -25.45 -16.49 4.35
CA ALA A 70 -25.93 -16.74 2.99
C ALA A 70 -25.75 -18.20 2.54
N ASN A 71 -24.74 -18.91 3.07
CA ASN A 71 -24.45 -20.31 2.74
C ASN A 71 -24.98 -21.30 3.77
N ASN A 72 -25.80 -20.85 4.75
CA ASN A 72 -26.32 -21.68 5.85
C ASN A 72 -25.22 -22.43 6.62
N VAL A 73 -24.09 -21.76 6.88
CA VAL A 73 -22.96 -22.33 7.63
C VAL A 73 -23.05 -21.92 9.09
N THR A 74 -23.01 -22.90 10.00
CA THR A 74 -22.90 -22.64 11.44
C THR A 74 -21.44 -22.44 11.82
N LEU A 75 -21.05 -21.22 12.19
CA LEU A 75 -19.69 -20.91 12.63
C LEU A 75 -19.63 -20.66 14.14
N HIS A 76 -18.92 -21.54 14.86
CA HIS A 76 -18.57 -21.35 16.26
C HIS A 76 -17.20 -20.66 16.37
N LYS A 77 -17.21 -19.34 16.61
CA LYS A 77 -16.01 -18.51 16.86
C LYS A 77 -15.55 -18.70 18.32
N GLY A 78 -14.23 -18.68 18.56
CA GLY A 78 -13.69 -18.82 19.92
C GLY A 78 -14.03 -20.17 20.58
N ALA A 79 -14.24 -21.20 19.77
CA ALA A 79 -14.63 -22.54 20.20
C ALA A 79 -13.56 -23.55 19.77
N LYS A 80 -12.45 -23.60 20.50
CA LYS A 80 -11.38 -24.55 20.22
C LYS A 80 -11.87 -25.98 20.45
N VAL A 81 -11.60 -26.87 19.50
CA VAL A 81 -11.90 -28.30 19.64
C VAL A 81 -10.86 -28.96 20.54
N ILE A 82 -11.35 -29.77 21.48
CA ILE A 82 -10.53 -30.51 22.45
C ILE A 82 -10.67 -32.04 22.31
N GLY A 83 -11.65 -32.53 21.55
CA GLY A 83 -11.85 -33.96 21.40
C GLY A 83 -12.56 -34.34 20.11
N ILE A 84 -12.15 -35.48 19.55
CA ILE A 84 -12.83 -36.17 18.46
C ILE A 84 -13.11 -37.61 18.95
N ASP A 85 -14.38 -37.99 19.00
CA ASP A 85 -14.81 -39.36 19.22
C ASP A 85 -15.14 -39.99 17.86
N ARG A 86 -14.34 -40.97 17.44
CA ARG A 86 -14.47 -41.62 16.13
C ARG A 86 -15.58 -42.66 16.11
N ASP A 87 -15.82 -43.34 17.23
CA ASP A 87 -16.83 -44.38 17.33
C ASP A 87 -18.23 -43.76 17.32
N ARG A 88 -18.41 -42.66 18.05
CA ARG A 88 -19.66 -41.89 18.07
C ARG A 88 -19.77 -40.86 16.95
N LYS A 89 -18.69 -40.63 16.20
CA LYS A 89 -18.54 -39.58 15.18
C LYS A 89 -18.97 -38.21 15.69
N THR A 90 -18.38 -37.76 16.80
CA THR A 90 -18.65 -36.45 17.39
C THR A 90 -17.38 -35.64 17.60
N VAL A 91 -17.53 -34.31 17.54
CA VAL A 91 -16.49 -33.33 17.88
C VAL A 91 -16.96 -32.51 19.09
N THR A 92 -16.07 -32.29 20.06
CA THR A 92 -16.37 -31.50 21.27
C THR A 92 -15.40 -30.33 21.42
N SER A 93 -15.93 -29.13 21.63
CA SER A 93 -15.16 -27.92 21.92
C SER A 93 -14.99 -27.66 23.42
N GLU A 94 -14.02 -26.81 23.76
CA GLU A 94 -13.68 -26.43 25.13
C GLU A 94 -14.82 -25.74 25.88
N ASN A 95 -15.75 -25.10 25.16
CA ASN A 95 -16.96 -24.50 25.70
C ASN A 95 -18.14 -25.49 25.81
N GLY A 96 -17.90 -26.79 25.63
CA GLY A 96 -18.87 -27.87 25.86
C GLY A 96 -19.81 -28.19 24.69
N ILE A 97 -19.71 -27.49 23.56
CA ILE A 97 -20.53 -27.78 22.37
C ILE A 97 -20.06 -29.11 21.76
N THR A 98 -21.00 -30.04 21.57
CA THR A 98 -20.74 -31.33 20.94
C THR A 98 -21.62 -31.51 19.72
N VAL A 99 -21.02 -31.80 18.56
CA VAL A 99 -21.72 -31.94 17.26
C VAL A 99 -21.33 -33.26 16.60
N SER A 100 -22.31 -33.98 16.05
CA SER A 100 -22.08 -35.20 15.26
C SER A 100 -21.76 -34.89 13.80
N TYR A 101 -20.95 -35.73 13.17
CA TYR A 101 -20.53 -35.59 11.78
C TYR A 101 -20.74 -36.87 10.96
N ASP A 102 -21.08 -36.71 9.68
CA ASP A 102 -20.92 -37.78 8.68
C ASP A 102 -19.52 -37.72 8.06
N LYS A 103 -19.04 -36.49 7.85
CA LYS A 103 -17.72 -36.15 7.31
C LYS A 103 -17.06 -35.10 8.19
N LEU A 104 -15.79 -35.29 8.51
CA LEU A 104 -14.98 -34.38 9.33
C LEU A 104 -13.77 -33.89 8.53
N VAL A 105 -13.49 -32.59 8.54
CA VAL A 105 -12.27 -32.01 7.97
C VAL A 105 -11.45 -31.37 9.09
N ILE A 106 -10.24 -31.87 9.30
CA ILE A 106 -9.26 -31.28 10.22
C ILE A 106 -8.42 -30.27 9.44
N ALA A 107 -8.64 -28.98 9.69
CA ALA A 107 -7.98 -27.86 9.04
C ALA A 107 -7.30 -26.92 10.04
N THR A 108 -6.62 -27.52 11.02
CA THR A 108 -6.00 -26.85 12.17
C THR A 108 -4.73 -26.07 11.83
N GLY A 109 -4.22 -26.21 10.60
CA GLY A 109 -3.04 -25.49 10.13
C GLY A 109 -1.76 -25.86 10.90
N SER A 110 -1.00 -24.86 11.32
CA SER A 110 0.26 -25.04 12.02
C SER A 110 0.42 -24.08 13.20
N LEU A 111 1.31 -24.44 14.12
CA LEU A 111 1.69 -23.66 15.29
C LEU A 111 3.09 -23.08 15.10
N PRO A 112 3.37 -21.85 15.57
CA PRO A 112 4.71 -21.29 15.61
C PRO A 112 5.66 -22.15 16.43
N PHE A 113 6.90 -22.29 15.96
CA PHE A 113 7.94 -22.90 16.76
C PHE A 113 8.64 -21.85 17.63
N ILE A 114 8.50 -21.97 18.94
CA ILE A 114 9.20 -21.15 19.94
C ILE A 114 10.44 -21.93 20.40
N ILE A 115 11.61 -21.29 20.31
CA ILE A 115 12.88 -21.90 20.75
C ILE A 115 12.86 -22.03 22.28
N PRO A 116 13.10 -23.22 22.84
CA PRO A 116 13.05 -23.45 24.29
C PRO A 116 14.34 -22.99 24.99
N VAL A 117 14.77 -21.76 24.75
CA VAL A 117 15.90 -21.13 25.48
C VAL A 117 15.41 -20.54 26.81
N PRO A 118 16.26 -20.43 27.84
CA PRO A 118 15.89 -19.72 29.07
C PRO A 118 15.31 -18.34 28.77
N GLY A 119 14.22 -17.97 29.45
CA GLY A 119 13.52 -16.69 29.23
C GLY A 119 12.49 -16.68 28.10
N HIS A 120 12.29 -17.77 27.35
CA HIS A 120 11.35 -17.82 26.21
C HIS A 120 9.86 -17.63 26.55
N GLN A 121 9.50 -17.57 27.85
CA GLN A 121 8.14 -17.37 28.33
C GLN A 121 7.93 -15.96 28.90
N LEU A 122 8.96 -15.10 28.89
CA LEU A 122 8.86 -13.75 29.41
C LEU A 122 7.82 -12.93 28.62
N PRO A 123 7.04 -12.06 29.29
CA PRO A 123 6.23 -11.05 28.61
C PRO A 123 7.09 -10.22 27.65
N GLY A 124 6.64 -10.09 26.40
CA GLY A 124 7.41 -9.47 25.31
C GLY A 124 8.07 -10.46 24.34
N VAL A 125 8.05 -11.77 24.65
CA VAL A 125 8.36 -12.82 23.67
C VAL A 125 7.07 -13.15 22.91
N LEU A 126 7.07 -12.90 21.60
CA LEU A 126 5.90 -13.04 20.74
C LEU A 126 6.16 -14.00 19.58
N ALA A 127 5.14 -14.72 19.15
CA ALA A 127 5.11 -15.38 17.86
C ALA A 127 4.64 -14.40 16.77
N TYR A 128 4.71 -14.79 15.50
CA TYR A 128 4.09 -14.05 14.40
C TYR A 128 3.23 -14.96 13.53
N ARG A 129 1.95 -15.09 13.87
CA ARG A 129 1.06 -16.05 13.21
C ARG A 129 -0.34 -15.54 12.99
N ASP A 130 -0.97 -14.93 13.97
CA ASP A 130 -2.36 -14.49 13.91
C ASP A 130 -2.50 -12.99 14.22
N LEU A 131 -3.74 -12.50 14.20
CA LEU A 131 -4.01 -11.10 14.49
C LEU A 131 -3.76 -10.73 15.96
N ASP A 132 -3.86 -11.68 16.89
CA ASP A 132 -3.58 -11.43 18.31
C ASP A 132 -2.09 -11.18 18.53
N ASP A 133 -1.23 -11.93 17.83
CA ASP A 133 0.21 -11.67 17.78
C ASP A 133 0.50 -10.25 17.24
N VAL A 134 -0.13 -9.87 16.12
CA VAL A 134 0.05 -8.53 15.52
C VAL A 134 -0.42 -7.44 16.46
N THR A 135 -1.56 -7.64 17.12
CA THR A 135 -2.11 -6.65 18.07
C THR A 135 -1.17 -6.45 19.26
N LYS A 136 -0.60 -7.53 19.81
CA LYS A 136 0.41 -7.45 20.87
C LYS A 136 1.68 -6.75 20.41
N MET A 137 2.16 -7.05 19.21
CA MET A 137 3.33 -6.37 18.63
C MET A 137 3.09 -4.87 18.47
N LEU A 138 1.93 -4.49 17.93
CA LEU A 138 1.57 -3.09 17.74
C LEU A 138 1.50 -2.34 19.07
N ALA A 139 0.90 -2.95 20.10
CA ALA A 139 0.83 -2.36 21.43
C ALA A 139 2.23 -2.10 22.04
N ILE A 140 3.17 -3.04 21.87
CA ILE A 140 4.57 -2.83 22.33
C ILE A 140 5.28 -1.79 21.46
N ALA A 141 5.01 -1.78 20.15
CA ALA A 141 5.62 -0.86 19.20
C ALA A 141 5.24 0.62 19.43
N GLU A 142 4.13 0.91 20.12
CA GLU A 142 3.76 2.28 20.51
C GLU A 142 4.86 2.98 21.32
N GLY A 143 5.62 2.22 22.12
CA GLY A 143 6.76 2.72 22.87
C GLY A 143 7.97 3.11 22.00
N LYS A 144 7.96 2.78 20.70
CA LYS A 144 9.04 3.03 19.73
C LYS A 144 10.42 2.55 20.21
N GLY A 145 10.42 1.44 20.95
CA GLY A 145 11.61 0.82 21.50
C GLY A 145 12.37 -0.02 20.47
N ARG A 146 13.07 -1.04 20.96
CA ARG A 146 13.89 -1.96 20.15
C ARG A 146 13.21 -3.31 20.02
N ALA A 147 13.08 -3.80 18.79
CA ALA A 147 12.59 -5.13 18.50
C ALA A 147 13.72 -6.05 18.04
N ILE A 148 13.76 -7.25 18.61
CA ILE A 148 14.66 -8.31 18.19
C ILE A 148 13.83 -9.37 17.46
N VAL A 149 14.12 -9.62 16.19
CA VAL A 149 13.46 -10.67 15.42
C VAL A 149 14.40 -11.85 15.28
N ILE A 150 14.04 -13.01 15.83
CA ILE A 150 14.82 -14.24 15.70
C ILE A 150 14.30 -15.03 14.50
N GLY A 151 15.15 -15.16 13.48
CA GLY A 151 14.89 -15.86 12.22
C GLY A 151 14.78 -14.89 11.03
N ALA A 152 15.68 -15.00 10.06
CA ALA A 152 15.68 -14.21 8.83
C ALA A 152 15.05 -14.96 7.64
N GLY A 153 13.96 -15.70 7.89
CA GLY A 153 13.09 -16.26 6.85
C GLY A 153 12.03 -15.25 6.39
N LEU A 154 11.13 -15.66 5.50
CA LEU A 154 10.06 -14.82 4.95
C LEU A 154 9.31 -14.01 6.03
N LEU A 155 8.71 -14.70 7.00
CA LEU A 155 7.89 -14.07 8.03
C LEU A 155 8.72 -13.18 8.96
N GLY A 156 9.95 -13.57 9.29
CA GLY A 156 10.82 -12.78 10.16
C GLY A 156 11.24 -11.47 9.50
N LEU A 157 11.61 -11.50 8.22
CA LEU A 157 11.96 -10.29 7.47
C LEU A 157 10.74 -9.38 7.25
N GLU A 158 9.56 -9.96 7.03
CA GLU A 158 8.30 -9.21 6.93
C GLU A 158 7.90 -8.57 8.27
N ALA A 159 8.05 -9.28 9.39
CA ALA A 159 7.84 -8.75 10.73
C ALA A 159 8.82 -7.61 11.03
N ALA A 160 10.10 -7.81 10.72
CA ALA A 160 11.14 -6.80 10.92
C ALA A 160 10.84 -5.51 10.15
N TYR A 161 10.40 -5.64 8.89
CA TYR A 161 9.97 -4.51 8.08
C TYR A 161 8.72 -3.82 8.66
N GLY A 162 7.71 -4.59 9.07
CA GLY A 162 6.50 -4.06 9.69
C GLY A 162 6.79 -3.25 10.94
N LEU A 163 7.61 -3.79 11.86
CA LEU A 163 8.02 -3.13 13.09
C LEU A 163 8.87 -1.89 12.85
N LYS A 164 9.78 -1.93 11.86
CA LYS A 164 10.56 -0.75 11.48
C LYS A 164 9.65 0.39 11.02
N ARG A 165 8.57 0.07 10.28
CA ARG A 165 7.57 1.05 9.86
C ARG A 165 6.71 1.61 10.99
N GLN A 166 6.53 0.85 12.07
CA GLN A 166 5.92 1.36 13.31
C GLN A 166 6.87 2.26 14.13
N GLY A 167 8.12 2.42 13.67
CA GLY A 167 9.09 3.34 14.27
C GLY A 167 9.98 2.70 15.32
N MET A 168 10.03 1.37 15.40
CA MET A 168 10.98 0.66 16.26
C MET A 168 12.37 0.58 15.62
N ASP A 169 13.40 0.48 16.44
CA ASP A 169 14.72 0.01 15.99
C ASP A 169 14.73 -1.50 15.96
N VAL A 170 15.12 -2.09 14.83
CA VAL A 170 14.93 -3.53 14.58
C VAL A 170 16.26 -4.19 14.32
N THR A 171 16.55 -5.25 15.06
CA THR A 171 17.68 -6.16 14.83
C THR A 171 17.15 -7.56 14.53
N VAL A 172 17.52 -8.11 13.38
CA VAL A 172 17.23 -9.49 12.99
C VAL A 172 18.42 -10.36 13.35
N ILE A 173 18.17 -11.43 14.09
CA ILE A 173 19.13 -12.43 14.51
C ILE A 173 18.90 -13.69 13.72
N HIS A 174 19.92 -14.19 13.04
CA HIS A 174 19.82 -15.40 12.23
C HIS A 174 20.96 -16.36 12.50
N LEU A 175 20.62 -17.63 12.69
CA LEU A 175 21.59 -18.68 12.99
C LEU A 175 22.51 -18.97 11.79
N MET A 176 21.96 -18.96 10.58
CA MET A 176 22.70 -19.34 9.38
C MET A 176 23.58 -18.20 8.86
N PRO A 177 24.59 -18.50 8.01
CA PRO A 177 25.46 -17.48 7.42
C PRO A 177 24.77 -16.47 6.51
N THR A 178 23.64 -16.83 5.91
CA THR A 178 22.89 -16.03 4.95
C THR A 178 21.41 -16.06 5.29
N ILE A 179 20.68 -14.99 4.95
CA ILE A 179 19.24 -14.89 5.15
C ILE A 179 18.47 -15.63 4.05
N MET A 180 17.25 -16.10 4.36
CA MET A 180 16.41 -16.90 3.45
C MET A 180 17.16 -18.04 2.74
N GLU A 181 18.08 -18.72 3.42
CA GLU A 181 18.99 -19.74 2.86
C GLU A 181 18.29 -20.95 2.22
N ARG A 182 17.00 -21.13 2.51
CA ARG A 182 16.16 -22.18 1.93
C ARG A 182 15.48 -21.74 0.63
N GLN A 183 15.58 -20.46 0.26
CA GLN A 183 14.94 -19.87 -0.92
C GLN A 183 15.92 -19.05 -1.77
N LEU A 184 17.01 -18.55 -1.19
CA LEU A 184 18.00 -17.74 -1.88
C LEU A 184 19.38 -18.38 -1.77
N ASP A 185 20.17 -18.20 -2.82
CA ASP A 185 21.60 -18.44 -2.77
C ASP A 185 22.34 -17.25 -2.13
N PRO A 186 23.64 -17.40 -1.80
CA PRO A 186 24.39 -16.35 -1.11
C PRO A 186 24.44 -15.01 -1.85
N ALA A 187 24.41 -15.02 -3.19
CA ALA A 187 24.46 -13.80 -3.98
C ALA A 187 23.15 -13.00 -3.89
N ALA A 188 22.01 -13.66 -4.06
CA ALA A 188 20.71 -13.03 -3.89
C ALA A 188 20.46 -12.61 -2.43
N ALA A 189 20.89 -13.44 -1.47
CA ALA A 189 20.78 -13.13 -0.04
C ALA A 189 21.59 -11.89 0.35
N TYR A 190 22.80 -11.70 -0.21
CA TYR A 190 23.61 -10.50 0.02
C TYR A 190 22.92 -9.22 -0.48
N LEU A 191 22.31 -9.26 -1.67
CA LEU A 191 21.57 -8.12 -2.21
C LEU A 191 20.36 -7.79 -1.33
N LEU A 192 19.64 -8.81 -0.86
CA LEU A 192 18.53 -8.65 0.07
C LEU A 192 18.98 -8.03 1.40
N GLU A 193 20.06 -8.54 1.98
CA GLU A 193 20.63 -8.06 3.24
C GLU A 193 21.05 -6.59 3.13
N LYS A 194 21.76 -6.23 2.06
CA LYS A 194 22.14 -4.84 1.76
C LYS A 194 20.91 -3.94 1.68
N ALA A 195 19.88 -4.35 0.93
CA ALA A 195 18.66 -3.58 0.75
C ALA A 195 17.87 -3.39 2.07
N LEU A 196 17.92 -4.36 2.98
CA LEU A 196 17.27 -4.26 4.30
C LEU A 196 18.08 -3.37 5.27
N ASN A 197 19.41 -3.49 5.26
CA ASN A 197 20.29 -2.61 6.03
C ASN A 197 20.13 -1.14 5.60
N GLU A 198 20.02 -0.86 4.30
CA GLU A 198 19.73 0.50 3.77
C GLU A 198 18.37 1.05 4.23
N ARG A 199 17.44 0.18 4.63
CA ARG A 199 16.14 0.53 5.23
C ARG A 199 16.19 0.61 6.75
N GLY A 200 17.37 0.52 7.36
CA GLY A 200 17.60 0.66 8.81
C GLY A 200 17.15 -0.55 9.63
N ILE A 201 17.18 -1.74 9.04
CA ILE A 201 16.98 -3.02 9.72
C ILE A 201 18.35 -3.68 9.84
N ASP A 202 18.86 -3.80 11.06
CA ASP A 202 20.17 -4.41 11.29
C ASP A 202 20.04 -5.93 11.24
N ILE A 203 20.93 -6.60 10.49
CA ILE A 203 20.91 -8.06 10.37
C ILE A 203 22.22 -8.63 10.92
N ILE A 204 22.11 -9.59 11.85
CA ILE A 204 23.23 -10.30 12.44
C ILE A 204 23.07 -11.79 12.12
N THR A 205 23.85 -12.27 11.16
CA THR A 205 23.95 -13.69 10.80
C THR A 205 24.97 -14.41 11.69
N LYS A 206 24.97 -15.75 11.63
CA LYS A 206 25.81 -16.61 12.49
C LYS A 206 25.63 -16.30 13.99
N ALA A 207 24.44 -15.88 14.38
CA ALA A 207 24.11 -15.47 15.74
C ALA A 207 23.20 -16.51 16.39
N ASN A 208 23.75 -17.25 17.35
CA ASN A 208 23.02 -18.27 18.09
C ASN A 208 22.54 -17.69 19.42
N THR A 209 21.21 -17.63 19.63
CA THR A 209 20.61 -17.13 20.86
C THR A 209 20.77 -18.14 21.99
N LYS A 210 21.45 -17.75 23.07
CA LYS A 210 21.67 -18.57 24.27
C LYS A 210 20.50 -18.46 25.25
N CYS A 211 20.07 -17.24 25.56
CA CYS A 211 18.91 -16.96 26.41
C CYS A 211 18.28 -15.59 26.12
N ILE A 212 17.05 -15.42 26.59
CA ILE A 212 16.36 -14.13 26.61
C ILE A 212 16.51 -13.54 28.00
N LEU A 213 16.92 -12.28 28.07
CA LEU A 213 17.23 -11.55 29.29
C LEU A 213 15.99 -10.76 29.77
N GLY A 214 15.84 -10.69 31.10
CA GLY A 214 14.78 -9.94 31.77
C GLY A 214 14.22 -10.67 32.99
N GLU A 215 13.68 -9.91 33.95
CA GLU A 215 13.04 -10.47 35.15
C GLU A 215 11.50 -10.50 34.99
N GLU A 216 10.89 -9.33 34.80
CA GLU A 216 9.43 -9.19 34.65
C GLU A 216 8.96 -9.23 33.18
N LYS A 217 9.84 -8.79 32.27
CA LYS A 217 9.59 -8.70 30.83
C LYS A 217 10.91 -8.77 30.07
N VAL A 218 10.85 -8.92 28.75
CA VAL A 218 12.02 -8.89 27.87
C VAL A 218 12.80 -7.58 28.00
N GLU A 219 14.13 -7.69 28.17
CA GLU A 219 15.09 -6.59 28.14
C GLU A 219 16.20 -6.79 27.09
N GLY A 220 16.28 -7.99 26.50
CA GLY A 220 17.21 -8.31 25.42
C GLY A 220 17.44 -9.81 25.26
N ILE A 221 18.50 -10.15 24.52
CA ILE A 221 18.99 -11.51 24.39
C ILE A 221 20.51 -11.58 24.63
N GLU A 222 20.99 -12.73 25.07
CA GLU A 222 22.40 -13.10 25.07
C GLU A 222 22.66 -14.11 23.95
N LEU A 223 23.73 -13.91 23.19
CA LEU A 223 24.21 -14.86 22.18
C LEU A 223 25.26 -15.81 22.79
N GLU A 224 25.47 -16.98 22.17
CA GLU A 224 26.48 -17.96 22.61
C GLU A 224 27.92 -17.42 22.60
N ASP A 225 28.19 -16.40 21.78
CA ASP A 225 29.50 -15.72 21.75
C ASP A 225 29.66 -14.62 22.82
N GLY A 226 28.67 -14.47 23.71
CA GLY A 226 28.67 -13.52 24.82
C GLY A 226 28.18 -12.11 24.46
N ARG A 227 27.83 -11.83 23.21
CA ARG A 227 27.21 -10.54 22.83
C ARG A 227 25.81 -10.43 23.44
N VAL A 228 25.48 -9.24 23.95
CA VAL A 228 24.16 -8.89 24.48
C VAL A 228 23.50 -7.88 23.56
N ILE A 229 22.29 -8.21 23.08
CA ILE A 229 21.48 -7.33 22.23
C ILE A 229 20.27 -6.89 23.05
N LYS A 230 20.16 -5.58 23.32
CA LYS A 230 19.05 -5.01 24.11
C LYS A 230 17.79 -4.88 23.26
N GLY A 231 16.63 -5.22 23.83
CA GLY A 231 15.34 -5.18 23.15
C GLY A 231 14.18 -5.17 24.12
N ASP A 232 13.09 -4.51 23.75
CA ASP A 232 11.85 -4.47 24.54
C ASP A 232 10.86 -5.57 24.11
N MET A 233 11.18 -6.23 22.99
CA MET A 233 10.38 -7.28 22.38
C MET A 233 11.27 -8.27 21.64
N VAL A 234 10.94 -9.56 21.74
CA VAL A 234 11.53 -10.64 20.94
C VAL A 234 10.43 -11.29 20.10
N VAL A 235 10.52 -11.19 18.78
CA VAL A 235 9.62 -11.89 17.86
C VAL A 235 10.32 -13.17 17.37
N MET A 236 9.74 -14.33 17.66
CA MET A 236 10.26 -15.62 17.18
C MET A 236 9.58 -16.02 15.88
N ALA A 237 10.35 -16.00 14.78
CA ALA A 237 9.92 -16.35 13.44
C ALA A 237 10.79 -17.47 12.84
N VAL A 238 11.01 -18.54 13.60
CA VAL A 238 11.94 -19.64 13.26
C VAL A 238 11.27 -20.88 12.68
N GLY A 239 10.07 -20.70 12.11
CA GLY A 239 9.31 -21.75 11.43
C GLY A 239 8.06 -22.19 12.17
N ILE A 240 7.36 -23.15 11.56
CA ILE A 240 6.06 -23.67 12.00
C ILE A 240 6.08 -25.20 12.09
N ARG A 241 5.16 -25.75 12.89
CA ARG A 241 4.92 -27.19 13.03
C ARG A 241 3.45 -27.51 12.75
N PRO A 242 3.13 -28.51 11.92
CA PRO A 242 1.75 -28.95 11.69
C PRO A 242 0.99 -29.18 13.00
N ALA A 243 -0.23 -28.65 13.10
CA ALA A 243 -1.06 -28.74 14.30
C ALA A 243 -1.83 -30.07 14.34
N SER A 244 -1.11 -31.18 14.52
CA SER A 244 -1.63 -32.56 14.42
C SER A 244 -2.03 -33.22 15.75
N GLY A 245 -1.91 -32.49 16.88
CA GLY A 245 -2.15 -33.03 18.22
C GLY A 245 -3.52 -33.68 18.40
N LEU A 246 -4.59 -32.99 17.99
CA LEU A 246 -5.96 -33.50 18.07
C LEU A 246 -6.17 -34.78 17.26
N ALA A 247 -5.58 -34.87 16.07
CA ALA A 247 -5.65 -36.06 15.22
C ALA A 247 -4.91 -37.24 15.86
N LYS A 248 -3.74 -36.99 16.45
CA LYS A 248 -2.96 -37.99 17.16
C LYS A 248 -3.72 -38.55 18.37
N GLU A 249 -4.35 -37.69 19.16
CA GLU A 249 -5.18 -38.09 20.30
C GLU A 249 -6.40 -38.90 19.86
N ALA A 250 -6.98 -38.58 18.70
CA ALA A 250 -8.06 -39.35 18.07
C ALA A 250 -7.59 -40.67 17.41
N GLY A 251 -6.31 -41.03 17.50
CA GLY A 251 -5.77 -42.25 16.89
C GLY A 251 -5.75 -42.23 15.35
N ILE A 252 -5.70 -41.05 14.74
CA ILE A 252 -5.47 -40.87 13.30
C ILE A 252 -3.97 -40.92 13.03
N ALA A 253 -3.56 -41.50 11.89
CA ALA A 253 -2.15 -41.59 11.51
C ALA A 253 -1.51 -40.19 11.38
N VAL A 254 -0.43 -39.98 12.14
CA VAL A 254 0.34 -38.73 12.17
C VAL A 254 1.83 -39.07 12.11
N ASN A 255 2.56 -38.34 11.27
CA ASN A 255 4.02 -38.34 11.24
C ASN A 255 4.55 -36.92 11.56
N ARG A 256 4.98 -36.17 10.55
CA ARG A 256 5.28 -34.72 10.67
C ARG A 256 3.98 -33.91 10.71
N GLY A 257 2.98 -34.33 9.94
CA GLY A 257 1.61 -33.84 9.93
C GLY A 257 0.60 -35.00 9.92
N ILE A 258 -0.67 -34.69 9.71
CA ILE A 258 -1.75 -35.68 9.58
C ILE A 258 -1.60 -36.37 8.22
N VAL A 259 -1.34 -37.67 8.21
CA VAL A 259 -1.07 -38.41 6.98
C VAL A 259 -2.35 -38.53 6.16
N VAL A 260 -2.28 -38.10 4.89
CA VAL A 260 -3.39 -38.18 3.95
C VAL A 260 -3.02 -38.86 2.62
N ASP A 261 -4.00 -39.48 1.99
CA ASP A 261 -3.90 -40.00 0.62
C ASP A 261 -4.04 -38.90 -0.45
N ASP A 262 -4.04 -39.26 -1.73
CA ASP A 262 -4.16 -38.31 -2.84
C ASP A 262 -5.54 -37.61 -2.90
N GLY A 263 -6.55 -38.13 -2.21
CA GLY A 263 -7.87 -37.53 -2.05
C GLY A 263 -8.03 -36.71 -0.76
N MET A 264 -6.94 -36.45 -0.04
CA MET A 264 -6.90 -35.76 1.27
C MET A 264 -7.58 -36.54 2.42
N MET A 265 -7.85 -37.82 2.23
CA MET A 265 -8.46 -38.70 3.24
C MET A 265 -7.41 -39.21 4.22
N THR A 266 -7.74 -39.25 5.50
CA THR A 266 -6.84 -39.77 6.54
C THR A 266 -6.93 -41.29 6.66
N SER A 267 -6.31 -41.88 7.69
CA SER A 267 -6.50 -43.29 8.04
C SER A 267 -7.94 -43.68 8.42
N ASP A 268 -8.85 -42.70 8.56
CA ASP A 268 -10.28 -42.91 8.76
C ASP A 268 -11.07 -42.40 7.55
N ALA A 269 -11.94 -43.24 6.97
CA ALA A 269 -12.70 -42.92 5.76
C ALA A 269 -13.77 -41.83 5.94
N SER A 270 -14.07 -41.44 7.19
CA SER A 270 -14.97 -40.33 7.50
C SER A 270 -14.22 -39.01 7.78
N ILE A 271 -12.87 -39.03 7.83
CA ILE A 271 -12.06 -37.90 8.28
C ILE A 271 -11.01 -37.55 7.24
N TYR A 272 -10.92 -36.25 6.92
CA TYR A 272 -9.98 -35.65 5.99
C TYR A 272 -9.10 -34.65 6.74
N ALA A 273 -7.94 -34.33 6.17
CA ALA A 273 -7.12 -33.23 6.66
C ALA A 273 -6.75 -32.29 5.51
N LEU A 274 -6.77 -30.98 5.79
CA LEU A 274 -6.55 -29.96 4.78
C LEU A 274 -5.72 -28.79 5.32
N GLY A 275 -4.83 -28.25 4.49
CA GLY A 275 -4.00 -27.11 4.88
C GLY A 275 -2.64 -27.55 5.45
N GLU A 276 -2.00 -26.67 6.21
CA GLU A 276 -0.64 -26.91 6.75
C GLU A 276 -0.55 -28.05 7.77
N CYS A 277 -1.69 -28.53 8.29
CA CYS A 277 -1.73 -29.69 9.18
C CYS A 277 -1.58 -31.02 8.43
N ALA A 278 -1.83 -31.05 7.12
CA ALA A 278 -1.80 -32.25 6.31
C ALA A 278 -0.37 -32.60 5.86
N GLU A 279 -0.07 -33.90 5.85
CA GLU A 279 1.13 -34.50 5.29
C GLU A 279 0.73 -35.39 4.12
N HIS A 280 1.07 -34.95 2.91
CA HIS A 280 0.80 -35.69 1.67
C HIS A 280 2.12 -36.20 1.10
N ARG A 281 2.23 -37.53 0.92
CA ARG A 281 3.44 -38.21 0.42
C ARG A 281 4.73 -37.79 1.14
N GLY A 282 4.66 -37.63 2.46
CA GLY A 282 5.79 -37.22 3.31
C GLY A 282 6.10 -35.72 3.31
N MET A 283 5.31 -34.90 2.62
CA MET A 283 5.51 -33.45 2.49
C MET A 283 4.43 -32.65 3.23
N CYS A 284 4.84 -31.60 3.94
CA CYS A 284 3.95 -30.61 4.53
C CYS A 284 4.22 -29.23 3.90
N TYR A 285 3.19 -28.60 3.35
CA TYR A 285 3.30 -27.30 2.72
C TYR A 285 2.92 -26.17 3.69
N GLY A 286 3.74 -25.12 3.73
CA GLY A 286 3.48 -23.86 4.46
C GLY A 286 3.23 -22.68 3.53
N LEU A 287 2.64 -22.92 2.36
CA LEU A 287 2.41 -21.94 1.30
C LEU A 287 1.00 -22.08 0.75
N VAL A 288 0.32 -20.95 0.51
CA VAL A 288 -1.11 -20.91 0.18
C VAL A 288 -1.47 -21.61 -1.13
N ALA A 289 -0.65 -21.50 -2.18
CA ALA A 289 -0.94 -22.13 -3.47
C ALA A 289 -1.14 -23.66 -3.36
N PRO A 290 -0.20 -24.44 -2.77
CA PRO A 290 -0.43 -25.85 -2.46
C PRO A 290 -1.69 -26.13 -1.62
N LEU A 291 -2.01 -25.25 -0.67
CA LEU A 291 -3.20 -25.43 0.18
C LEU A 291 -4.50 -25.22 -0.60
N TYR A 292 -4.51 -24.33 -1.59
CA TYR A 292 -5.65 -24.11 -2.46
C TYR A 292 -5.82 -25.23 -3.49
N GLU A 293 -4.72 -25.77 -4.03
CA GLU A 293 -4.76 -26.96 -4.89
C GLU A 293 -5.38 -28.16 -4.17
N SER A 294 -4.90 -28.46 -2.95
CA SER A 294 -5.48 -29.52 -2.12
C SER A 294 -6.92 -29.24 -1.67
N ALA A 295 -7.29 -27.97 -1.44
CA ALA A 295 -8.66 -27.58 -1.11
C ALA A 295 -9.64 -27.87 -2.25
N ARG A 296 -9.22 -27.65 -3.51
CA ARG A 296 -10.00 -27.99 -4.71
C ARG A 296 -10.18 -29.51 -4.83
N VAL A 297 -9.12 -30.28 -4.60
CA VAL A 297 -9.20 -31.75 -4.63
C VAL A 297 -10.16 -32.26 -3.56
N LEU A 298 -10.04 -31.78 -2.31
CA LEU A 298 -10.94 -32.21 -1.24
C LEU A 298 -12.41 -31.83 -1.52
N ALA A 299 -12.67 -30.64 -2.07
CA ALA A 299 -14.03 -30.26 -2.44
C ALA A 299 -14.64 -31.22 -3.49
N ASP A 300 -13.88 -31.59 -4.53
CA ASP A 300 -14.31 -32.58 -5.52
C ASP A 300 -14.58 -33.96 -4.88
N ARG A 301 -13.69 -34.42 -4.00
CA ARG A 301 -13.84 -35.70 -3.29
C ARG A 301 -15.07 -35.73 -2.37
N LEU A 302 -15.39 -34.61 -1.71
CA LEU A 302 -16.62 -34.47 -0.92
C LEU A 302 -17.88 -34.48 -1.81
N CYS A 303 -17.78 -34.03 -3.07
CA CYS A 303 -18.85 -34.14 -4.06
C CYS A 303 -18.97 -35.55 -4.70
N GLY A 304 -18.12 -36.51 -4.33
CA GLY A 304 -18.10 -37.86 -4.91
C GLY A 304 -17.25 -37.98 -6.18
N GLY A 305 -16.42 -36.98 -6.48
CA GLY A 305 -15.48 -37.00 -7.60
C GLY A 305 -14.22 -37.84 -7.36
N SER A 306 -13.30 -37.77 -8.32
CA SER A 306 -12.08 -38.58 -8.38
C SER A 306 -10.80 -37.77 -8.56
N ALA A 307 -10.82 -36.48 -8.24
CA ALA A 307 -9.63 -35.65 -8.29
C ALA A 307 -8.55 -36.16 -7.32
N GLU A 308 -7.29 -36.05 -7.74
CA GLU A 308 -6.12 -36.47 -6.96
C GLU A 308 -5.13 -35.30 -6.85
N TYR A 309 -4.54 -35.16 -5.66
CA TYR A 309 -3.45 -34.25 -5.40
C TYR A 309 -2.14 -35.03 -5.48
N HIS A 310 -1.19 -34.54 -6.28
CA HIS A 310 0.10 -35.21 -6.51
C HIS A 310 1.30 -34.44 -5.93
N GLY A 311 1.03 -33.38 -5.15
CA GLY A 311 2.05 -32.43 -4.67
C GLY A 311 2.21 -31.23 -5.59
N SER A 312 2.82 -30.18 -5.07
CA SER A 312 3.00 -28.90 -5.77
C SER A 312 4.47 -28.52 -5.84
N VAL A 313 4.90 -28.01 -7.00
CA VAL A 313 6.17 -27.28 -7.11
C VAL A 313 5.92 -25.86 -6.59
N THR A 314 6.77 -25.37 -5.70
CA THR A 314 6.55 -24.09 -5.03
C THR A 314 7.38 -22.98 -5.67
N ASN A 315 6.83 -21.76 -5.66
CA ASN A 315 7.59 -20.55 -5.83
C ASN A 315 7.46 -19.67 -4.57
N THR A 316 8.45 -18.82 -4.35
CA THR A 316 8.52 -17.93 -3.21
C THR A 316 8.74 -16.50 -3.66
N LYS A 317 8.02 -15.58 -3.02
CA LYS A 317 8.15 -14.12 -3.14
C LYS A 317 8.12 -13.52 -1.73
N LEU A 318 8.85 -12.43 -1.51
CA LEU A 318 8.88 -11.70 -0.24
C LEU A 318 7.95 -10.48 -0.31
N LYS A 319 7.19 -10.21 0.76
CA LYS A 319 6.22 -9.11 0.82
C LYS A 319 6.80 -7.88 1.53
N VAL A 320 7.96 -7.41 1.06
CA VAL A 320 8.58 -6.18 1.55
C VAL A 320 8.56 -5.15 0.42
N THR A 321 7.87 -4.03 0.65
CA THR A 321 7.66 -2.99 -0.37
C THR A 321 9.00 -2.46 -0.90
N GLY A 322 9.14 -2.49 -2.23
CA GLY A 322 10.35 -2.06 -2.94
C GLY A 322 11.48 -3.11 -2.97
N ILE A 323 11.22 -4.35 -2.55
CA ILE A 323 12.14 -5.48 -2.73
C ILE A 323 11.46 -6.52 -3.62
N ASN A 324 12.06 -6.78 -4.77
CA ASN A 324 11.58 -7.78 -5.72
C ASN A 324 12.50 -8.99 -5.68
N LEU A 325 11.96 -10.14 -5.24
CA LEU A 325 12.65 -11.43 -5.33
C LEU A 325 11.70 -12.52 -5.78
N PHE A 326 12.26 -13.52 -6.44
CA PHE A 326 11.57 -14.72 -6.90
C PHE A 326 12.49 -15.92 -6.75
N SER A 327 11.96 -17.02 -6.21
CA SER A 327 12.68 -18.29 -6.18
C SER A 327 11.73 -19.45 -6.43
N ALA A 328 12.19 -20.47 -7.15
CA ALA A 328 11.43 -21.69 -7.37
C ALA A 328 12.34 -22.89 -7.64
N GLY A 329 11.85 -24.09 -7.33
CA GLY A 329 12.51 -25.35 -7.66
C GLY A 329 13.74 -25.67 -6.81
N ASP A 330 14.58 -26.58 -7.31
CA ASP A 330 15.85 -26.97 -6.72
C ASP A 330 17.00 -26.14 -7.30
N PHE A 331 17.65 -25.36 -6.44
CA PHE A 331 18.82 -24.54 -6.75
C PHE A 331 20.02 -24.91 -5.86
N ALA A 332 20.00 -26.06 -5.20
CA ALA A 332 21.14 -26.58 -4.46
C ALA A 332 22.33 -26.84 -5.40
N GLU A 333 23.53 -27.00 -4.84
CA GLU A 333 24.72 -27.40 -5.60
C GLU A 333 24.72 -28.92 -5.86
N GLY A 334 25.32 -29.34 -6.98
CA GLY A 334 25.50 -30.75 -7.33
C GLY A 334 26.25 -30.91 -8.65
N ASP A 335 26.85 -32.08 -8.87
CA ASP A 335 27.68 -32.33 -10.05
C ASP A 335 26.86 -32.61 -11.33
N ASP A 336 25.54 -32.81 -11.18
CA ASP A 336 24.61 -33.21 -12.22
C ASP A 336 23.80 -32.04 -12.82
N ARG A 337 24.18 -30.80 -12.50
CA ARG A 337 23.46 -29.59 -12.88
C ARG A 337 24.38 -28.55 -13.51
N GLU A 338 23.82 -27.78 -14.42
CA GLU A 338 24.47 -26.64 -15.08
C GLU A 338 23.79 -25.34 -14.62
N GLU A 339 24.47 -24.20 -14.73
CA GLU A 339 23.88 -22.91 -14.36
C GLU A 339 24.08 -21.82 -15.42
N ILE A 340 23.09 -20.93 -15.52
CA ILE A 340 23.17 -19.69 -16.29
C ILE A 340 22.95 -18.53 -15.32
N VAL A 341 23.92 -17.63 -15.24
CA VAL A 341 23.93 -16.51 -14.27
C VAL A 341 24.06 -15.17 -15.00
N LEU A 342 23.18 -14.23 -14.67
CA LEU A 342 23.28 -12.82 -15.01
C LEU A 342 23.36 -12.00 -13.72
N ARG A 343 24.36 -11.11 -13.64
CA ARG A 343 24.58 -10.26 -12.48
C ARG A 343 24.95 -8.84 -12.90
N ASP A 344 24.12 -7.88 -12.51
CA ASP A 344 24.41 -6.45 -12.54
C ASP A 344 24.34 -5.90 -11.11
N ALA A 345 25.51 -5.74 -10.49
CA ALA A 345 25.60 -5.31 -9.10
C ALA A 345 25.20 -3.84 -8.90
N THR A 346 25.35 -2.98 -9.91
CA THR A 346 25.03 -1.55 -9.81
C THR A 346 23.53 -1.33 -10.00
N ALA A 347 22.89 -2.05 -10.92
CA ALA A 347 21.44 -2.04 -11.08
C ALA A 347 20.70 -2.85 -10.00
N GLY A 348 21.42 -3.66 -9.22
CA GLY A 348 20.82 -4.54 -8.21
C GLY A 348 20.06 -5.71 -8.82
N VAL A 349 20.49 -6.19 -9.99
CA VAL A 349 19.85 -7.28 -10.74
C VAL A 349 20.67 -8.56 -10.61
N TYR A 350 20.00 -9.65 -10.26
CA TYR A 350 20.57 -10.99 -10.24
C TYR A 350 19.56 -12.00 -10.77
N LYS A 351 19.98 -12.84 -11.72
CA LYS A 351 19.20 -13.95 -12.26
C LYS A 351 20.08 -15.19 -12.31
N ARG A 352 19.65 -16.29 -11.72
CA ARG A 352 20.30 -17.60 -11.80
C ARG A 352 19.27 -18.66 -12.16
N LEU A 353 19.57 -19.42 -13.22
CA LEU A 353 18.79 -20.57 -13.66
C LEU A 353 19.62 -21.82 -13.50
N ILE A 354 19.04 -22.86 -12.91
CA ILE A 354 19.68 -24.15 -12.67
C ILE A 354 19.05 -25.15 -13.63
N LEU A 355 19.89 -25.84 -14.37
CA LEU A 355 19.51 -26.72 -15.46
C LEU A 355 19.98 -28.14 -15.17
N LYS A 356 19.17 -29.12 -15.55
CA LYS A 356 19.56 -30.52 -15.64
C LYS A 356 18.98 -31.11 -16.91
N GLU A 357 19.82 -31.74 -17.73
CA GLU A 357 19.42 -32.33 -19.02
C GLU A 357 18.64 -31.33 -19.92
N ASN A 358 19.14 -30.09 -20.04
CA ASN A 358 18.47 -28.98 -20.76
C ASN A 358 17.05 -28.67 -20.29
N ARG A 359 16.74 -28.87 -19.00
CA ARG A 359 15.48 -28.45 -18.37
C ARG A 359 15.75 -27.60 -17.16
N ILE A 360 14.96 -26.55 -16.95
CA ILE A 360 15.03 -25.73 -15.74
C ILE A 360 14.54 -26.58 -14.56
N ILE A 361 15.37 -26.74 -13.55
CA ILE A 361 15.02 -27.39 -12.28
C ILE A 361 14.95 -26.40 -11.11
N GLY A 362 15.52 -25.20 -11.27
CA GLY A 362 15.45 -24.13 -10.28
C GLY A 362 15.73 -22.75 -10.87
N ALA A 363 15.22 -21.72 -10.20
CA ALA A 363 15.43 -20.32 -10.57
C ALA A 363 15.49 -19.43 -9.34
N VAL A 364 16.45 -18.50 -9.30
CA VAL A 364 16.60 -17.46 -8.27
C VAL A 364 16.78 -16.11 -8.95
N LEU A 365 15.86 -15.18 -8.70
CA LEU A 365 15.87 -13.83 -9.27
C LEU A 365 15.77 -12.77 -8.16
N TYR A 366 16.52 -11.68 -8.30
CA TYR A 366 16.49 -10.50 -7.44
C TYR A 366 16.54 -9.22 -8.29
N GLY A 367 15.77 -8.21 -7.90
CA GLY A 367 15.61 -6.96 -8.64
C GLY A 367 14.62 -7.13 -9.81
N GLU A 368 15.10 -7.64 -10.94
CA GLU A 368 14.25 -7.94 -12.09
C GLU A 368 13.66 -9.35 -11.99
N THR A 369 12.39 -9.42 -11.59
CA THR A 369 11.69 -10.71 -11.35
C THR A 369 10.52 -10.95 -12.30
N ALA A 370 10.34 -10.09 -13.31
CA ALA A 370 9.21 -10.16 -14.25
C ALA A 370 9.11 -11.51 -14.97
N ASP A 371 10.26 -12.08 -15.38
CA ASP A 371 10.34 -13.36 -16.08
C ASP A 371 10.17 -14.59 -15.15
N GLY A 372 10.07 -14.41 -13.83
CA GLY A 372 10.04 -15.51 -12.87
C GLY A 372 8.90 -16.50 -13.12
N SER A 373 7.71 -15.99 -13.44
CA SER A 373 6.56 -16.85 -13.78
C SER A 373 6.77 -17.66 -15.05
N TRP A 374 7.47 -17.11 -16.04
CA TRP A 374 7.77 -17.82 -17.29
C TRP A 374 8.77 -18.96 -17.05
N PHE A 375 9.86 -18.70 -16.32
CA PHE A 375 10.80 -19.76 -15.93
C PHE A 375 10.12 -20.87 -15.10
N PHE A 376 9.20 -20.49 -14.21
CA PHE A 376 8.43 -21.43 -13.41
C PHE A 376 7.53 -22.33 -14.26
N ASP A 377 6.87 -21.77 -15.28
CA ASP A 377 6.05 -22.54 -16.23
C ASP A 377 6.89 -23.53 -17.05
N LEU A 378 8.05 -23.10 -17.56
CA LEU A 378 8.99 -23.98 -18.26
C LEU A 378 9.44 -25.15 -17.38
N MET A 379 9.71 -24.88 -16.10
CA MET A 379 10.06 -25.90 -15.09
C MET A 379 8.90 -26.85 -14.82
N LYS A 380 7.67 -26.37 -14.57
CA LYS A 380 6.49 -27.22 -14.35
C LYS A 380 6.23 -28.15 -15.54
N LYS A 381 6.42 -27.63 -16.76
CA LYS A 381 6.25 -28.39 -18.01
C LYS A 381 7.44 -29.28 -18.35
N SER A 382 8.56 -29.17 -17.62
CA SER A 382 9.81 -29.86 -17.93
C SER A 382 10.26 -29.66 -19.38
N THR A 383 10.17 -28.41 -19.86
CA THR A 383 10.43 -28.04 -21.25
C THR A 383 11.92 -28.15 -21.57
N ASP A 384 12.26 -28.72 -22.73
CA ASP A 384 13.64 -28.71 -23.25
C ASP A 384 14.00 -27.30 -23.75
N ILE A 385 15.01 -26.67 -23.15
CA ILE A 385 15.42 -25.30 -23.45
C ILE A 385 16.58 -25.21 -24.47
N SER A 386 16.99 -26.31 -25.10
CA SER A 386 18.17 -26.36 -25.98
C SER A 386 18.12 -25.32 -27.10
N ALA A 387 16.95 -25.12 -27.72
CA ALA A 387 16.77 -24.17 -28.84
C ALA A 387 16.86 -22.70 -28.43
N MET A 388 16.69 -22.40 -27.14
CA MET A 388 16.50 -21.05 -26.61
C MET A 388 17.58 -20.70 -25.56
N ARG A 389 18.56 -21.60 -25.38
CA ARG A 389 19.52 -21.58 -24.27
C ARG A 389 20.40 -20.31 -24.23
N GLU A 390 20.85 -19.82 -25.40
CA GLU A 390 21.74 -18.65 -25.49
C GLU A 390 21.08 -17.35 -25.00
N THR A 391 19.77 -17.23 -25.23
CA THR A 391 18.98 -16.04 -24.90
C THR A 391 18.10 -16.23 -23.66
N LEU A 392 18.05 -17.43 -23.08
CA LEU A 392 17.13 -17.82 -22.01
C LEU A 392 17.14 -16.84 -20.83
N ILE A 393 18.34 -16.41 -20.40
CA ILE A 393 18.52 -15.58 -19.21
C ILE A 393 17.96 -14.15 -19.35
N PHE A 394 17.78 -13.67 -20.59
CA PHE A 394 17.22 -12.35 -20.88
C PHE A 394 15.69 -12.34 -20.86
N GLY A 395 15.06 -13.51 -20.70
CA GLY A 395 13.62 -13.64 -20.54
C GLY A 395 12.87 -13.94 -21.82
N GLN A 396 11.54 -14.03 -21.71
CA GLN A 396 10.66 -14.53 -22.78
C GLN A 396 10.76 -13.68 -24.07
N ALA A 397 10.97 -12.37 -23.92
CA ALA A 397 11.03 -11.43 -25.04
C ALA A 397 12.18 -11.68 -26.03
N TYR A 398 13.19 -12.47 -25.64
CA TYR A 398 14.42 -12.68 -26.41
C TYR A 398 14.48 -14.02 -27.15
N GLN A 399 13.44 -14.86 -27.10
CA GLN A 399 13.49 -16.22 -27.66
C GLN A 399 13.22 -16.33 -29.17
N GLY A 400 13.17 -15.20 -29.90
CA GLY A 400 12.99 -15.19 -31.35
C GLY A 400 11.53 -15.41 -31.79
N GLY A 401 11.11 -14.60 -32.77
CA GLY A 401 9.73 -14.42 -33.21
C GLY A 401 9.46 -12.92 -33.32
N SER A 402 8.57 -12.48 -34.22
CA SER A 402 8.01 -11.12 -34.10
C SER A 402 7.61 -10.96 -32.64
N PRO A 403 8.00 -9.87 -31.94
CA PRO A 403 7.57 -9.65 -30.57
C PRO A 403 6.07 -9.88 -30.58
N LEU A 404 5.64 -10.99 -29.96
CA LEU A 404 4.22 -11.22 -29.79
C LEU A 404 3.76 -9.97 -29.07
N ASP A 405 2.78 -9.29 -29.66
CA ASP A 405 2.07 -8.24 -28.96
C ASP A 405 1.88 -8.74 -27.52
N PRO A 406 2.32 -8.00 -26.49
CA PRO A 406 2.16 -8.42 -25.10
C PRO A 406 0.74 -8.92 -24.80
N MET A 407 -0.27 -8.38 -25.51
CA MET A 407 -1.64 -8.89 -25.52
C MET A 407 -1.78 -10.29 -26.13
N ALA A 408 -1.20 -10.54 -27.30
CA ALA A 408 -1.24 -11.84 -27.98
C ALA A 408 -0.57 -12.97 -27.16
N ALA A 409 0.52 -12.66 -26.46
CA ALA A 409 1.19 -13.63 -25.59
C ALA A 409 0.29 -14.05 -24.40
N VAL A 410 -0.39 -13.10 -23.78
CA VAL A 410 -1.35 -13.37 -22.68
C VAL A 410 -2.62 -14.06 -23.20
N ALA A 411 -3.07 -13.71 -24.41
CA ALA A 411 -4.21 -14.35 -25.06
C ALA A 411 -3.93 -15.83 -25.37
N ALA A 412 -2.68 -16.19 -25.68
CA ALA A 412 -2.26 -17.56 -25.99
C ALA A 412 -2.07 -18.46 -24.76
N LEU A 413 -2.07 -17.91 -23.53
CA LEU A 413 -1.98 -18.72 -22.32
C LEU A 413 -3.16 -19.70 -22.21
N PRO A 414 -2.96 -20.96 -21.78
CA PRO A 414 -4.07 -21.87 -21.50
C PRO A 414 -4.88 -21.41 -20.28
N ASP A 415 -6.14 -21.85 -20.15
CA ASP A 415 -7.04 -21.40 -19.08
C ASP A 415 -6.58 -21.83 -17.68
N ASP A 416 -5.80 -22.90 -17.57
CA ASP A 416 -5.18 -23.36 -16.33
C ASP A 416 -3.87 -22.61 -16.00
N ALA A 417 -3.38 -21.73 -16.88
CA ALA A 417 -2.17 -20.95 -16.64
C ALA A 417 -2.32 -20.04 -15.42
N GLU A 418 -1.36 -20.12 -14.50
CA GLU A 418 -1.35 -19.33 -13.28
C GLU A 418 -1.00 -17.86 -13.57
N ILE A 419 -1.89 -16.94 -13.19
CA ILE A 419 -1.70 -15.49 -13.37
C ILE A 419 -1.31 -14.85 -12.04
N CYS A 420 -2.01 -15.20 -10.96
CA CYS A 420 -1.75 -14.69 -9.62
C CYS A 420 -1.21 -15.80 -8.73
N GLY A 421 0.12 -15.93 -8.64
CA GLY A 421 0.73 -17.01 -7.85
C GLY A 421 0.57 -16.89 -6.33
N CYS A 422 0.40 -15.68 -5.78
CA CYS A 422 0.16 -15.53 -4.34
C CYS A 422 -1.24 -16.00 -3.90
N ASN A 423 -2.23 -15.97 -4.81
CA ASN A 423 -3.60 -16.42 -4.56
C ASN A 423 -3.99 -17.68 -5.36
N GLY A 424 -3.06 -18.26 -6.12
CA GLY A 424 -3.30 -19.42 -6.99
C GLY A 424 -4.41 -19.20 -8.03
N VAL A 425 -4.52 -17.99 -8.61
CA VAL A 425 -5.60 -17.67 -9.57
C VAL A 425 -5.10 -17.88 -11.00
N CYS A 426 -5.77 -18.76 -11.75
CA CYS A 426 -5.49 -19.02 -13.16
C CYS A 426 -6.24 -18.05 -14.10
N LYS A 427 -5.80 -18.02 -15.36
CA LYS A 427 -6.41 -17.23 -16.45
C LYS A 427 -7.90 -17.51 -16.57
N GLY A 428 -8.29 -18.79 -16.65
CA GLY A 428 -9.67 -19.23 -16.84
C GLY A 428 -10.60 -18.72 -15.75
N LYS A 429 -10.13 -18.64 -14.50
CA LYS A 429 -10.92 -18.08 -13.39
C LYS A 429 -11.13 -16.59 -13.53
N ILE A 430 -10.12 -15.85 -14.01
CA ILE A 430 -10.23 -14.41 -14.26
C ILE A 430 -11.18 -14.13 -15.43
N THR A 431 -10.96 -14.79 -16.57
CA THR A 431 -11.77 -14.63 -17.78
C THR A 431 -13.23 -15.06 -17.54
N SER A 432 -13.45 -16.18 -16.83
CA SER A 432 -14.80 -16.63 -16.45
C SER A 432 -15.47 -15.68 -15.48
N ALA A 433 -14.77 -15.14 -14.48
CA ALA A 433 -15.34 -14.16 -13.56
C ALA A 433 -15.73 -12.86 -14.27
N ILE A 434 -14.86 -12.38 -15.16
CA ILE A 434 -15.13 -11.23 -16.02
C ILE A 434 -16.42 -11.44 -16.83
N THR A 435 -16.54 -12.59 -17.49
CA THR A 435 -17.66 -12.88 -18.39
C THR A 435 -18.96 -13.17 -17.63
N SER A 436 -18.92 -14.01 -16.60
CA SER A 436 -20.11 -14.44 -15.85
C SER A 436 -20.69 -13.35 -14.95
N LYS A 437 -19.85 -12.44 -14.43
CA LYS A 437 -20.27 -11.37 -13.52
C LYS A 437 -20.27 -9.99 -14.19
N GLY A 438 -19.94 -9.90 -15.47
CA GLY A 438 -19.89 -8.64 -16.21
C GLY A 438 -18.91 -7.63 -15.63
N LEU A 439 -17.74 -8.09 -15.16
CA LEU A 439 -16.76 -7.23 -14.49
C LEU A 439 -16.01 -6.39 -15.53
N THR A 440 -16.00 -5.07 -15.36
CA THR A 440 -15.37 -4.14 -16.32
C THR A 440 -14.21 -3.35 -15.72
N SER A 441 -13.96 -3.45 -14.41
CA SER A 441 -12.86 -2.75 -13.74
C SER A 441 -11.87 -3.69 -13.03
N LEU A 442 -10.61 -3.24 -12.90
CA LEU A 442 -9.57 -3.98 -12.18
C LEU A 442 -9.94 -4.21 -10.71
N ASP A 443 -10.60 -3.24 -10.08
CA ASP A 443 -11.03 -3.35 -8.69
C ASP A 443 -12.14 -4.40 -8.52
N ASP A 444 -13.04 -4.55 -9.52
CA ASP A 444 -14.04 -5.62 -9.50
C ASP A 444 -13.38 -7.00 -9.68
N VAL A 445 -12.40 -7.11 -10.58
CA VAL A 445 -11.63 -8.35 -10.74
C VAL A 445 -10.88 -8.69 -9.46
N ARG A 446 -10.26 -7.71 -8.78
CA ARG A 446 -9.64 -7.90 -7.46
C ARG A 446 -10.64 -8.36 -6.42
N ALA A 447 -11.81 -7.74 -6.36
CA ALA A 447 -12.84 -8.06 -5.38
C ALA A 447 -13.35 -9.52 -5.53
N HIS A 448 -13.56 -9.95 -6.77
CA HIS A 448 -14.19 -11.24 -7.07
C HIS A 448 -13.23 -12.40 -7.29
N THR A 449 -12.01 -12.15 -7.78
CA THR A 449 -11.03 -13.21 -8.06
C THR A 449 -9.88 -13.24 -7.05
N LYS A 450 -9.66 -12.14 -6.34
CA LYS A 450 -8.48 -11.86 -5.50
C LYS A 450 -7.16 -11.77 -6.29
N ALA A 451 -7.17 -11.89 -7.62
CA ALA A 451 -5.99 -11.59 -8.43
C ALA A 451 -5.58 -10.12 -8.24
N SER A 452 -4.28 -9.82 -8.23
CA SER A 452 -3.71 -8.47 -7.99
C SER A 452 -3.93 -7.87 -6.58
N ALA A 453 -4.80 -8.44 -5.73
CA ALA A 453 -5.18 -7.84 -4.44
C ALA A 453 -4.17 -8.02 -3.29
N SER A 454 -3.22 -8.96 -3.42
CA SER A 454 -2.30 -9.35 -2.33
C SER A 454 -0.90 -8.75 -2.49
N CYS A 455 -0.11 -9.20 -3.46
CA CYS A 455 1.25 -8.67 -3.69
C CYS A 455 1.36 -7.69 -4.87
N GLY A 456 0.30 -7.50 -5.66
CA GLY A 456 0.27 -6.55 -6.78
C GLY A 456 1.08 -6.92 -8.03
N ASN A 457 2.04 -7.85 -7.97
CA ASN A 457 2.95 -8.13 -9.11
C ASN A 457 2.26 -8.64 -10.38
N CYS A 458 1.08 -9.26 -10.26
CA CYS A 458 0.31 -9.74 -11.41
C CYS A 458 -0.64 -8.68 -12.01
N THR A 459 -0.64 -7.44 -11.52
CA THR A 459 -1.59 -6.40 -11.94
C THR A 459 -1.57 -6.17 -13.46
N GLY A 460 -0.38 -6.03 -14.05
CA GLY A 460 -0.27 -5.82 -15.51
C GLY A 460 -0.83 -6.98 -16.34
N LEU A 461 -0.61 -8.23 -15.91
CA LEU A 461 -1.18 -9.42 -16.55
C LEU A 461 -2.71 -9.47 -16.43
N VAL A 462 -3.26 -9.05 -15.28
CA VAL A 462 -4.71 -8.97 -15.07
C VAL A 462 -5.32 -7.89 -15.98
N GLU A 463 -4.71 -6.71 -16.06
CA GLU A 463 -5.16 -5.63 -16.96
C GLU A 463 -5.10 -6.05 -18.44
N GLN A 464 -4.06 -6.78 -18.84
CA GLN A 464 -3.96 -7.37 -20.18
C GLN A 464 -5.08 -8.39 -20.44
N LEU A 465 -5.33 -9.31 -19.50
CA LEU A 465 -6.44 -10.27 -19.60
C LEU A 465 -7.80 -9.60 -19.69
N MET A 466 -8.02 -8.53 -18.92
CA MET A 466 -9.23 -7.74 -19.00
C MET A 466 -9.40 -7.14 -20.40
N THR A 467 -8.33 -6.57 -20.96
CA THR A 467 -8.33 -6.02 -22.33
C THR A 467 -8.68 -7.09 -23.36
N ILE A 468 -8.09 -8.28 -23.24
CA ILE A 468 -8.34 -9.40 -24.17
C ILE A 468 -9.76 -9.94 -24.05
N THR A 469 -10.25 -10.12 -22.82
CA THR A 469 -11.53 -10.79 -22.55
C THR A 469 -12.72 -9.92 -22.91
N LEU A 470 -12.62 -8.63 -22.63
CA LEU A 470 -13.72 -7.69 -22.78
C LEU A 470 -13.63 -6.89 -24.10
N GLY A 471 -12.48 -6.90 -24.78
CA GLY A 471 -12.25 -6.13 -26.01
C GLY A 471 -12.56 -4.64 -25.81
N ASP A 472 -13.33 -4.06 -26.71
CA ASP A 472 -13.79 -2.66 -26.64
C ASP A 472 -14.64 -2.34 -25.38
N SER A 473 -15.17 -3.38 -24.71
CA SER A 473 -15.93 -3.27 -23.45
C SER A 473 -15.03 -3.08 -22.24
N TYR A 474 -13.76 -3.52 -22.31
CA TYR A 474 -12.73 -3.06 -21.39
C TYR A 474 -12.18 -1.79 -21.97
N ASN A 475 -12.81 -0.72 -21.55
CA ASN A 475 -12.30 0.58 -21.80
C ASN A 475 -11.43 0.93 -20.59
N PRO A 476 -10.09 0.80 -20.63
CA PRO A 476 -9.22 1.39 -19.60
C PRO A 476 -9.33 2.92 -19.60
N ALA A 477 -9.87 3.51 -20.67
CA ALA A 477 -10.35 4.88 -20.76
C ALA A 477 -11.86 5.01 -20.45
N ALA A 478 -12.52 3.96 -19.93
CA ALA A 478 -13.87 4.05 -19.38
C ALA A 478 -13.79 5.14 -18.34
N VAL A 479 -14.76 6.04 -18.40
CA VAL A 479 -14.85 7.16 -17.50
C VAL A 479 -14.91 6.59 -16.09
N GLN A 480 -13.78 6.60 -15.40
CA GLN A 480 -13.70 6.12 -14.03
C GLN A 480 -14.57 7.03 -13.18
N PRO A 481 -15.65 6.49 -12.58
CA PRO A 481 -16.54 7.33 -11.81
C PRO A 481 -15.78 7.99 -10.68
N MET A 482 -16.09 9.26 -10.42
CA MET A 482 -15.39 10.04 -9.40
C MET A 482 -15.44 9.36 -8.02
N CYS A 483 -16.57 8.73 -7.73
CA CYS A 483 -16.84 7.90 -6.57
C CYS A 483 -18.14 7.10 -6.80
N LYS A 484 -18.56 6.29 -5.82
CA LYS A 484 -19.81 5.51 -5.87
C LYS A 484 -21.09 6.34 -5.96
N CYS A 485 -21.03 7.67 -5.78
CA CYS A 485 -22.20 8.54 -5.78
C CYS A 485 -22.63 9.00 -7.19
N THR A 486 -21.84 8.72 -8.22
CA THR A 486 -22.13 9.08 -9.62
C THR A 486 -21.53 8.03 -10.55
N ASP A 487 -22.04 7.92 -11.77
CA ASP A 487 -21.40 7.13 -12.84
C ASP A 487 -20.48 8.00 -13.72
N LEU A 488 -20.43 9.31 -13.45
CA LEU A 488 -19.61 10.26 -14.19
C LEU A 488 -18.21 10.39 -13.59
N GLY A 489 -17.22 10.53 -14.46
CA GLY A 489 -15.84 10.81 -14.10
C GLY A 489 -15.59 12.30 -13.96
N HIS A 490 -14.40 12.64 -13.46
CA HIS A 490 -14.02 14.03 -13.22
C HIS A 490 -14.14 14.92 -14.47
N ASP A 491 -13.78 14.42 -15.64
CA ASP A 491 -13.73 15.21 -16.89
C ASP A 491 -15.16 15.53 -17.39
N ASP A 492 -16.07 14.56 -17.34
CA ASP A 492 -17.48 14.77 -17.68
C ASP A 492 -18.17 15.73 -16.73
N VAL A 493 -17.94 15.58 -15.43
CA VAL A 493 -18.54 16.47 -14.42
C VAL A 493 -18.08 17.91 -14.65
N ARG A 494 -16.78 18.15 -14.86
CA ARG A 494 -16.25 19.49 -15.17
C ARG A 494 -16.88 20.06 -16.46
N ARG A 495 -16.96 19.26 -17.51
CA ARG A 495 -17.55 19.66 -18.79
C ARG A 495 -19.04 20.02 -18.63
N LEU A 496 -19.80 19.20 -17.91
CA LEU A 496 -21.23 19.38 -17.72
C LEU A 496 -21.56 20.55 -16.79
N ILE A 497 -20.73 20.83 -15.78
CA ILE A 497 -20.83 22.05 -14.94
C ILE A 497 -20.86 23.29 -15.83
N LYS A 498 -19.92 23.40 -16.78
CA LYS A 498 -19.87 24.53 -17.74
C LYS A 498 -21.01 24.49 -18.73
N ALA A 499 -21.20 23.34 -19.40
CA ALA A 499 -22.16 23.21 -20.49
C ALA A 499 -23.61 23.48 -20.06
N LYS A 500 -23.96 23.12 -18.82
CA LYS A 500 -25.30 23.33 -18.24
C LYS A 500 -25.38 24.56 -17.33
N GLY A 501 -24.30 25.32 -17.15
CA GLY A 501 -24.27 26.52 -16.31
C GLY A 501 -24.57 26.24 -14.83
N LEU A 502 -24.08 25.12 -14.28
CA LEU A 502 -24.38 24.68 -12.92
C LEU A 502 -23.48 25.39 -11.92
N LYS A 503 -24.08 26.14 -10.98
CA LYS A 503 -23.37 27.09 -10.11
C LYS A 503 -23.39 26.72 -8.63
N THR A 504 -23.99 25.61 -8.23
CA THR A 504 -24.00 25.17 -6.82
C THR A 504 -23.85 23.65 -6.73
N ILE A 505 -23.28 23.14 -5.63
CA ILE A 505 -23.13 21.69 -5.41
C ILE A 505 -24.50 20.97 -5.50
N PRO A 506 -25.59 21.45 -4.89
CA PRO A 506 -26.90 20.84 -5.03
C PRO A 506 -27.41 20.81 -6.47
N ALA A 507 -27.23 21.89 -7.24
CA ALA A 507 -27.63 21.93 -8.65
C ALA A 507 -26.85 20.91 -9.49
N VAL A 508 -25.54 20.77 -9.23
CA VAL A 508 -24.72 19.74 -9.90
C VAL A 508 -25.20 18.34 -9.54
N MET A 509 -25.42 18.06 -8.26
CA MET A 509 -25.86 16.74 -7.82
C MET A 509 -27.26 16.39 -8.36
N GLN A 510 -28.18 17.35 -8.38
CA GLN A 510 -29.54 17.13 -8.87
C GLN A 510 -29.55 16.92 -10.39
N GLU A 511 -28.91 17.82 -11.15
CA GLU A 511 -28.94 17.79 -12.61
C GLU A 511 -28.13 16.64 -13.21
N LEU A 512 -27.06 16.22 -12.52
CA LEU A 512 -26.21 15.10 -12.95
C LEU A 512 -26.55 13.79 -12.24
N GLU A 513 -27.75 13.69 -11.65
CA GLU A 513 -28.33 12.46 -11.10
C GLU A 513 -27.43 11.76 -10.07
N TRP A 514 -26.89 12.52 -9.12
CA TRP A 514 -26.12 11.94 -8.02
C TRP A 514 -26.97 10.95 -7.22
N LYS A 515 -26.41 9.76 -6.97
CA LYS A 515 -27.05 8.67 -6.24
C LYS A 515 -27.22 8.95 -4.74
N THR A 516 -26.53 9.97 -4.22
CA THR A 516 -26.61 10.37 -2.81
C THR A 516 -26.93 11.86 -2.67
N SER A 517 -27.78 12.19 -1.70
CA SER A 517 -28.27 13.57 -1.48
C SER A 517 -27.20 14.55 -0.97
N CYS A 518 -26.14 14.06 -0.32
CA CYS A 518 -25.10 14.90 0.31
C CYS A 518 -23.70 14.70 -0.29
N GLY A 519 -23.56 13.85 -1.31
CA GLY A 519 -22.26 13.37 -1.79
C GLY A 519 -21.50 12.56 -0.74
N CYS A 520 -20.19 12.39 -0.94
CA CYS A 520 -19.28 11.74 0.00
C CYS A 520 -17.96 12.51 0.10
N ALA A 521 -17.06 12.07 0.97
CA ALA A 521 -15.74 12.69 1.19
C ALA A 521 -14.83 12.73 -0.06
N LYS A 522 -15.16 12.00 -1.14
CA LYS A 522 -14.42 12.04 -2.41
C LYS A 522 -14.98 13.10 -3.36
N CYS A 523 -16.28 13.07 -3.65
CA CYS A 523 -16.85 13.96 -4.66
C CYS A 523 -17.13 15.37 -4.14
N ARG A 524 -17.50 15.51 -2.85
CA ARG A 524 -17.93 16.80 -2.32
C ARG A 524 -16.80 17.86 -2.36
N PRO A 525 -15.55 17.57 -1.95
CA PRO A 525 -14.44 18.50 -2.12
C PRO A 525 -14.10 18.78 -3.59
N ALA A 526 -14.24 17.79 -4.47
CA ALA A 526 -13.96 17.93 -5.90
C ALA A 526 -14.97 18.86 -6.58
N LEU A 527 -16.27 18.70 -6.27
CA LEU A 527 -17.33 19.58 -6.77
C LEU A 527 -17.14 21.02 -6.28
N ASN A 528 -16.81 21.20 -4.99
CA ASN A 528 -16.49 22.52 -4.44
C ASN A 528 -15.35 23.18 -5.22
N TYR A 529 -14.24 22.46 -5.44
CA TYR A 529 -13.11 22.97 -6.20
C TYR A 529 -13.46 23.33 -7.65
N TYR A 530 -14.21 22.48 -8.35
CA TYR A 530 -14.60 22.73 -9.74
C TYR A 530 -15.47 23.98 -9.88
N LEU A 531 -16.43 24.17 -8.96
CA LEU A 531 -17.27 25.36 -8.95
C LEU A 531 -16.46 26.62 -8.58
N VAL A 532 -15.56 26.57 -7.60
CA VAL A 532 -14.64 27.69 -7.27
C VAL A 532 -13.75 28.05 -8.46
N CYS A 533 -13.32 27.05 -9.22
CA CYS A 533 -12.45 27.27 -10.38
C CYS A 533 -13.20 27.88 -11.58
N ASP A 534 -14.42 27.40 -11.84
CA ASP A 534 -15.16 27.74 -13.05
C ASP A 534 -16.10 28.95 -12.86
N TRP A 535 -16.55 29.23 -11.64
CA TRP A 535 -17.47 30.33 -11.28
C TRP A 535 -16.96 31.17 -10.09
N PRO A 536 -15.73 31.74 -10.14
CA PRO A 536 -15.11 32.38 -8.97
C PRO A 536 -15.85 33.62 -8.45
N ASP A 537 -16.70 34.26 -9.26
CA ASP A 537 -17.51 35.44 -8.91
C ASP A 537 -18.96 35.11 -8.53
N GLU A 538 -19.44 33.90 -8.85
CA GLU A 538 -20.84 33.52 -8.67
C GLU A 538 -21.03 32.38 -7.65
N TYR A 539 -20.03 31.52 -7.46
CA TYR A 539 -20.09 30.42 -6.51
C TYR A 539 -19.49 30.81 -5.16
N ALA A 540 -20.27 30.64 -4.09
CA ALA A 540 -19.78 30.75 -2.72
C ALA A 540 -19.08 29.44 -2.30
N ASP A 541 -17.79 29.53 -2.00
CA ASP A 541 -16.96 28.40 -1.55
C ASP A 541 -17.57 27.70 -0.31
N ASP A 542 -17.89 26.41 -0.43
CA ASP A 542 -18.40 25.61 0.68
C ASP A 542 -17.23 25.08 1.53
N TYR A 543 -16.88 25.83 2.57
CA TYR A 543 -15.83 25.46 3.51
C TYR A 543 -16.06 24.12 4.23
N GLN A 544 -17.32 23.65 4.37
CA GLN A 544 -17.60 22.33 4.94
C GLN A 544 -17.25 21.19 3.99
N SER A 545 -17.15 21.49 2.70
CA SER A 545 -16.68 20.55 1.67
C SER A 545 -15.15 20.43 1.64
N ARG A 546 -14.41 21.25 2.39
CA ARG A 546 -12.94 21.21 2.44
C ARG A 546 -12.44 20.26 3.52
N PHE A 547 -11.22 19.75 3.35
CA PHE A 547 -10.56 18.98 4.40
C PHE A 547 -10.33 19.85 5.65
N ILE A 548 -10.23 19.23 6.82
CA ILE A 548 -10.04 19.95 8.09
C ILE A 548 -8.93 21.00 8.01
N ASN A 549 -7.77 20.65 7.45
CA ASN A 549 -6.62 21.53 7.34
C ASN A 549 -6.87 22.80 6.49
N GLU A 550 -7.82 22.71 5.58
CA GLU A 550 -8.24 23.80 4.69
C GLU A 550 -9.37 24.61 5.29
N ARG A 551 -10.24 23.96 6.07
CA ARG A 551 -11.36 24.60 6.78
C ARG A 551 -10.89 25.46 7.95
N VAL A 552 -9.93 24.98 8.73
CA VAL A 552 -9.43 25.69 9.92
C VAL A 552 -8.09 26.39 9.69
N HIS A 553 -7.58 26.41 8.46
CA HIS A 553 -6.35 27.15 8.08
C HIS A 553 -5.11 26.85 8.95
N ALA A 554 -5.09 25.65 9.53
CA ALA A 554 -4.03 25.08 10.36
C ALA A 554 -4.02 23.56 10.17
N ASN A 555 -2.90 22.90 10.42
CA ASN A 555 -2.75 21.48 10.12
C ASN A 555 -2.90 20.62 11.37
N ILE A 556 -3.85 19.68 11.37
CA ILE A 556 -4.04 18.77 12.51
C ILE A 556 -2.83 17.83 12.66
N GLN A 557 -2.37 17.64 13.90
CA GLN A 557 -1.25 16.80 14.30
C GLN A 557 -1.76 15.46 14.88
N LYS A 558 -0.84 14.52 15.12
CA LYS A 558 -1.17 13.15 15.59
C LYS A 558 -1.88 13.16 16.95
N ASP A 559 -1.52 14.10 17.82
CA ASP A 559 -2.09 14.28 19.17
C ASP A 559 -3.39 15.11 19.17
N GLY A 560 -3.88 15.54 18.00
CA GLY A 560 -5.08 16.37 17.88
C GLY A 560 -4.81 17.88 17.94
N THR A 561 -3.59 18.30 18.26
CA THR A 561 -3.16 19.71 18.20
C THR A 561 -3.00 20.18 16.75
N TYR A 562 -2.65 21.45 16.56
CA TYR A 562 -2.53 22.07 15.24
C TYR A 562 -1.14 22.67 15.01
N SER A 563 -0.78 22.77 13.73
CA SER A 563 0.39 23.54 13.29
C SER A 563 0.02 24.75 12.46
N VAL A 564 0.74 25.85 12.69
CA VAL A 564 0.55 27.15 12.07
C VAL A 564 1.85 27.59 11.39
N VAL A 565 1.75 27.93 10.10
CA VAL A 565 2.89 28.38 9.30
C VAL A 565 2.58 29.78 8.77
N PRO A 566 3.18 30.86 9.30
CA PRO A 566 3.05 32.20 8.74
C PRO A 566 3.66 32.27 7.33
N ARG A 567 3.07 33.13 6.48
CA ARG A 567 3.61 33.39 5.13
C ARG A 567 4.90 34.22 5.23
N MET A 568 6.00 33.66 4.73
CA MET A 568 7.28 34.36 4.56
C MET A 568 7.57 34.45 3.06
N TRP A 569 7.39 35.63 2.47
CA TRP A 569 7.45 35.83 1.02
C TRP A 569 8.85 35.53 0.49
N GLY A 570 8.96 34.60 -0.46
CA GLY A 570 10.24 34.13 -1.01
C GLY A 570 11.19 33.51 0.02
N GLY A 571 10.70 33.19 1.22
CA GLY A 571 11.52 32.74 2.36
C GLY A 571 12.26 33.87 3.08
N VAL A 572 11.89 35.14 2.86
CA VAL A 572 12.50 36.31 3.49
C VAL A 572 11.74 36.69 4.77
N THR A 573 12.49 37.14 5.78
CA THR A 573 11.93 37.69 7.03
C THR A 573 12.81 38.77 7.64
N SER A 574 12.27 39.48 8.62
CA SER A 574 12.94 40.54 9.39
C SER A 574 13.14 40.17 10.86
N SER A 575 13.99 40.93 11.57
CA SER A 575 14.17 40.74 13.00
C SER A 575 12.90 41.03 13.82
N SER A 576 12.06 41.97 13.38
CA SER A 576 10.76 42.26 14.01
C SER A 576 9.77 41.11 13.84
N GLU A 577 9.70 40.52 12.65
CA GLU A 577 8.87 39.34 12.37
C GLU A 577 9.33 38.11 13.15
N LEU A 578 10.65 37.88 13.23
CA LEU A 578 11.21 36.78 14.02
C LEU A 578 10.94 36.96 15.53
N ARG A 579 11.03 38.19 16.04
CA ARG A 579 10.63 38.50 17.42
C ARG A 579 9.16 38.21 17.64
N ALA A 580 8.27 38.65 16.74
CA ALA A 580 6.85 38.37 16.86
C ALA A 580 6.53 36.87 16.86
N ILE A 581 7.23 36.08 16.04
CA ILE A 581 7.11 34.61 16.09
C ILE A 581 7.56 34.08 17.45
N ALA A 582 8.70 34.54 17.97
CA ALA A 582 9.20 34.13 19.28
C ALA A 582 8.23 34.51 20.41
N ASP A 583 7.70 35.74 20.41
CA ASP A 583 6.74 36.22 21.40
C ASP A 583 5.45 35.38 21.39
N VAL A 584 4.96 34.97 20.21
CA VAL A 584 3.82 34.06 20.06
C VAL A 584 4.15 32.66 20.59
N VAL A 585 5.34 32.15 20.29
CA VAL A 585 5.79 30.84 20.80
C VAL A 585 5.83 30.84 22.33
N ASP A 586 6.41 31.86 22.94
CA ASP A 586 6.50 31.98 24.41
C ASP A 586 5.12 32.17 25.03
N LYS A 587 4.26 33.01 24.44
CA LYS A 587 2.92 33.32 24.98
C LYS A 587 1.98 32.11 25.01
N PHE A 588 2.01 31.28 23.98
CA PHE A 588 1.15 30.11 23.84
C PHE A 588 1.86 28.80 24.19
N GLU A 589 3.05 28.88 24.80
CA GLU A 589 3.88 27.73 25.21
C GLU A 589 4.05 26.69 24.08
N ILE A 590 4.26 27.17 22.84
CA ILE A 590 4.29 26.30 21.66
C ILE A 590 5.52 25.39 21.75
N PRO A 591 5.35 24.05 21.81
CA PRO A 591 6.42 23.14 22.19
C PRO A 591 7.50 22.95 21.13
N MET A 592 7.20 23.22 19.85
CA MET A 592 8.17 23.03 18.77
C MET A 592 8.05 24.09 17.67
N VAL A 593 9.21 24.63 17.29
CA VAL A 593 9.40 25.54 16.17
C VAL A 593 10.33 24.89 15.15
N LYS A 594 9.88 24.72 13.90
CA LYS A 594 10.61 23.97 12.87
C LYS A 594 10.77 24.73 11.57
N VAL A 595 11.98 24.72 11.00
CA VAL A 595 12.21 25.24 9.65
C VAL A 595 11.77 24.21 8.60
N THR A 596 10.93 24.63 7.67
CA THR A 596 10.39 23.79 6.61
C THR A 596 11.26 23.83 5.35
N GLY A 597 11.19 22.78 4.52
CA GLY A 597 11.86 22.73 3.22
C GLY A 597 11.38 23.78 2.21
N GLY A 598 10.32 24.53 2.52
CA GLY A 598 9.82 25.67 1.75
C GLY A 598 10.31 27.04 2.23
N GLN A 599 11.37 27.07 3.06
CA GLN A 599 11.95 28.27 3.67
C GLN A 599 10.95 29.04 4.56
N ARG A 600 10.24 28.30 5.43
CA ARG A 600 9.30 28.87 6.39
C ARG A 600 9.46 28.30 7.78
N ILE A 601 8.86 28.96 8.76
CA ILE A 601 8.81 28.51 10.15
C ILE A 601 7.44 27.89 10.43
N ASP A 602 7.43 26.68 10.98
CA ASP A 602 6.24 25.92 11.40
C ASP A 602 6.18 25.89 12.93
N LEU A 603 5.03 26.27 13.47
CA LEU A 603 4.73 26.30 14.90
C LEU A 603 3.84 25.11 15.21
N LEU A 604 4.32 24.12 15.95
CA LEU A 604 3.63 22.84 16.16
C LEU A 604 3.21 22.67 17.63
N GLY A 605 1.99 22.17 17.85
CA GLY A 605 1.47 21.88 19.19
C GLY A 605 0.49 22.93 19.70
N ILE A 606 -0.20 23.64 18.81
CA ILE A 606 -1.17 24.69 19.18
C ILE A 606 -2.54 24.05 19.39
N GLU A 607 -3.17 24.30 20.53
CA GLU A 607 -4.54 23.83 20.78
C GLU A 607 -5.55 24.50 19.83
N LYS A 608 -6.65 23.81 19.52
CA LYS A 608 -7.59 24.27 18.49
C LYS A 608 -8.22 25.61 18.86
N GLU A 609 -8.55 25.79 20.12
CA GLU A 609 -9.14 26.99 20.71
C GLU A 609 -8.21 28.20 20.69
N ASP A 610 -6.90 27.99 20.69
CA ASP A 610 -5.90 29.06 20.68
C ASP A 610 -5.58 29.58 19.28
N LEU A 611 -5.95 28.84 18.23
CA LEU A 611 -5.69 29.20 16.84
C LEU A 611 -6.09 30.64 16.48
N PRO A 612 -7.30 31.15 16.81
CA PRO A 612 -7.66 32.54 16.50
C PRO A 612 -6.78 33.57 17.22
N ALA A 613 -6.36 33.28 18.45
CA ALA A 613 -5.50 34.20 19.21
C ALA A 613 -4.07 34.22 18.66
N VAL A 614 -3.54 33.05 18.30
CA VAL A 614 -2.24 32.93 17.61
C VAL A 614 -2.25 33.69 16.29
N TRP A 615 -3.28 33.52 15.46
CA TRP A 615 -3.41 34.25 14.20
C TRP A 615 -3.54 35.76 14.40
N ALA A 616 -4.27 36.21 15.43
CA ALA A 616 -4.41 37.63 15.73
C ALA A 616 -3.06 38.27 16.10
N ASP A 617 -2.23 37.58 16.88
CA ASP A 617 -0.92 38.10 17.29
C ASP A 617 0.10 38.07 16.14
N LEU A 618 0.14 37.00 15.33
CA LEU A 618 0.94 36.96 14.12
C LEU A 618 0.49 38.04 13.11
N GLY A 619 -0.82 38.27 12.99
CA GLY A 619 -1.41 39.27 12.10
C GLY A 619 -1.01 40.71 12.47
N LYS A 620 -0.85 41.03 13.77
CA LYS A 620 -0.35 42.35 14.21
C LYS A 620 1.08 42.64 13.71
N ALA A 621 1.88 41.60 13.50
CA ALA A 621 3.22 41.71 12.94
C ALA A 621 3.24 41.73 11.39
N GLY A 622 2.07 41.67 10.75
CA GLY A 622 1.92 41.69 9.29
C GLY A 622 1.94 40.32 8.62
N PHE A 623 1.94 39.22 9.40
CA PHE A 623 1.81 37.89 8.82
C PHE A 623 0.39 37.60 8.36
N ILE A 624 0.30 36.90 7.24
CA ILE A 624 -0.94 36.29 6.75
C ILE A 624 -0.79 34.76 6.75
N SER A 625 -1.89 34.07 6.47
CA SER A 625 -1.86 32.62 6.36
C SER A 625 -0.85 32.13 5.32
N GLY A 626 0.04 31.24 5.75
CA GLY A 626 0.96 30.54 4.84
C GLY A 626 0.27 29.49 3.97
N GLN A 627 -0.99 29.13 4.25
CA GLN A 627 -1.73 28.08 3.53
C GLN A 627 -0.90 26.79 3.33
N ALA A 628 -0.04 26.44 4.30
CA ALA A 628 0.99 25.43 4.14
C ALA A 628 0.46 24.02 3.82
N TYR A 629 -0.83 23.79 4.09
CA TYR A 629 -1.52 22.52 3.87
C TYR A 629 -2.71 22.58 2.90
N ALA A 630 -2.95 23.75 2.30
CA ALA A 630 -3.98 23.95 1.28
C ALA A 630 -3.73 23.15 -0.01
N LYS A 631 -4.79 22.84 -0.76
CA LYS A 631 -4.70 22.52 -2.19
C LYS A 631 -4.64 23.85 -2.97
N GLY A 632 -3.48 24.48 -2.91
CA GLY A 632 -3.23 25.79 -3.46
C GLY A 632 -1.74 26.06 -3.56
N LEU A 633 -1.38 27.32 -3.83
CA LEU A 633 0.01 27.77 -3.76
C LEU A 633 0.53 27.70 -2.31
N ARG A 634 1.44 26.76 -2.07
CA ARG A 634 2.03 26.58 -0.75
C ARG A 634 3.28 27.39 -0.52
N THR A 635 4.20 27.48 -1.47
CA THR A 635 5.48 28.21 -1.29
C THR A 635 6.11 28.51 -2.65
N VAL A 636 6.88 29.60 -2.71
CA VAL A 636 7.88 29.87 -3.75
C VAL A 636 9.24 29.91 -3.05
N LYS A 637 10.02 28.83 -3.17
CA LYS A 637 11.37 28.73 -2.59
C LYS A 637 12.36 29.52 -3.45
N THR A 638 13.21 30.33 -2.85
CA THR A 638 14.21 31.12 -3.60
C THR A 638 15.62 30.84 -3.11
N CYS A 639 16.62 31.11 -3.95
CA CYS A 639 17.98 31.31 -3.45
C CYS A 639 18.26 32.81 -3.32
N VAL A 640 19.37 33.17 -2.67
CA VAL A 640 19.73 34.58 -2.42
C VAL A 640 20.02 35.41 -3.70
N GLY A 641 20.14 34.76 -4.87
CA GLY A 641 20.25 35.42 -6.17
C GLY A 641 21.52 36.26 -6.38
N GLN A 642 21.52 37.07 -7.43
CA GLN A 642 22.66 37.95 -7.79
C GLN A 642 22.98 39.01 -6.72
N GLN A 643 22.02 39.34 -5.86
CA GLN A 643 22.22 40.35 -4.81
C GLN A 643 23.28 39.92 -3.79
N TRP A 644 23.45 38.62 -3.55
CA TRP A 644 24.34 38.09 -2.52
C TRP A 644 25.25 36.95 -3.00
N CYS A 645 24.79 36.11 -3.92
CA CYS A 645 25.56 34.97 -4.38
C CYS A 645 26.55 35.38 -5.47
N ARG A 646 27.82 35.04 -5.30
CA ARG A 646 28.88 35.24 -6.32
C ARG A 646 28.55 34.62 -7.70
N PHE A 647 27.70 33.59 -7.74
CA PHE A 647 27.30 32.90 -8.98
C PHE A 647 25.90 33.27 -9.47
N GLY A 648 25.20 34.15 -8.76
CA GLY A 648 23.85 34.56 -9.16
C GLY A 648 23.89 35.38 -10.45
N THR A 649 23.10 34.98 -11.44
CA THR A 649 22.99 35.63 -12.75
C THR A 649 21.84 36.63 -12.80
N GLN A 650 20.77 36.41 -12.01
CA GLN A 650 19.60 37.29 -11.93
C GLN A 650 19.05 37.38 -10.49
N ASP A 651 18.09 38.27 -10.26
CA ASP A 651 17.40 38.42 -8.98
C ASP A 651 16.29 37.36 -8.78
N SER A 652 16.69 36.20 -8.25
CA SER A 652 15.73 35.14 -7.92
C SER A 652 14.82 35.47 -6.74
N THR A 653 15.28 36.26 -5.77
CA THR A 653 14.53 36.57 -4.56
C THR A 653 13.37 37.51 -4.91
N GLY A 654 13.67 38.59 -5.64
CA GLY A 654 12.67 39.55 -6.11
C GLY A 654 11.60 38.89 -6.98
N LEU A 655 12.03 38.11 -7.98
CA LEU A 655 11.11 37.37 -8.85
C LEU A 655 10.24 36.37 -8.07
N GLY A 656 10.83 35.62 -7.14
CA GLY A 656 10.09 34.65 -6.33
C GLY A 656 9.03 35.30 -5.44
N ILE A 657 9.37 36.41 -4.77
CA ILE A 657 8.42 37.21 -3.98
C ILE A 657 7.29 37.73 -4.87
N ARG A 658 7.63 38.24 -6.05
CA ARG A 658 6.66 38.77 -7.01
C ARG A 658 5.67 37.70 -7.45
N ILE A 659 6.15 36.53 -7.83
CA ILE A 659 5.31 35.37 -8.20
C ILE A 659 4.41 34.96 -7.02
N GLU A 660 4.99 34.85 -5.82
CA GLU A 660 4.23 34.42 -4.64
C GLU A 660 3.11 35.39 -4.29
N LYS A 661 3.40 36.71 -4.29
CA LYS A 661 2.40 37.76 -4.05
C LYS A 661 1.35 37.87 -5.16
N PHE A 662 1.68 37.47 -6.38
CA PHE A 662 0.71 37.46 -7.47
C PHE A 662 -0.27 36.29 -7.35
N MET A 663 0.19 35.16 -6.83
CA MET A 663 -0.52 33.88 -6.87
C MET A 663 -1.00 33.37 -5.50
N TRP A 664 -0.69 34.05 -4.40
CA TRP A 664 -1.20 33.65 -3.08
C TRP A 664 -2.73 33.63 -3.07
N GLY A 665 -3.32 32.84 -2.16
CA GLY A 665 -4.78 32.66 -2.12
C GLY A 665 -5.33 31.72 -3.20
N SER A 666 -4.59 31.47 -4.28
CA SER A 666 -5.04 30.61 -5.38
C SER A 666 -5.29 29.16 -4.96
N TRP A 667 -6.51 28.70 -5.20
CA TRP A 667 -6.88 27.29 -5.11
C TRP A 667 -6.50 26.52 -6.40
N THR A 668 -5.87 25.38 -6.21
CA THR A 668 -5.42 24.47 -7.26
C THR A 668 -5.92 23.04 -7.00
N PRO A 669 -5.95 22.14 -7.99
CA PRO A 669 -6.52 20.81 -7.83
C PRO A 669 -5.77 19.99 -6.76
N ALA A 670 -4.47 20.21 -6.62
CA ALA A 670 -3.63 19.66 -5.56
C ALA A 670 -2.70 20.73 -4.99
N LYS A 671 -1.79 20.37 -4.08
CA LYS A 671 -0.75 21.30 -3.59
C LYS A 671 0.19 21.72 -4.72
N LEU A 672 0.50 23.01 -4.79
CA LEU A 672 1.44 23.59 -5.75
C LEU A 672 2.63 24.24 -5.04
N LYS A 673 3.85 23.85 -5.40
CA LYS A 673 5.10 24.41 -4.88
C LYS A 673 5.95 24.91 -6.04
N LEU A 674 6.45 26.12 -5.90
CA LEU A 674 7.31 26.77 -6.88
C LEU A 674 8.72 26.96 -6.33
N ALA A 675 9.68 27.16 -7.22
CA ALA A 675 10.98 27.70 -6.83
C ALA A 675 11.65 28.52 -7.92
N VAL A 676 12.47 29.49 -7.51
CA VAL A 676 13.26 30.34 -8.39
C VAL A 676 14.72 30.27 -7.96
N SER A 677 15.56 29.73 -8.84
CA SER A 677 17.01 29.64 -8.68
C SER A 677 17.69 30.70 -9.52
N GLY A 678 18.49 31.56 -8.91
CA GLY A 678 19.16 32.67 -9.57
C GLY A 678 20.36 32.27 -10.44
N CYS A 679 20.65 30.98 -10.62
CA CYS A 679 21.65 30.45 -11.54
C CYS A 679 21.44 28.93 -11.78
N PRO A 680 22.11 28.31 -12.77
CA PRO A 680 22.03 26.87 -13.05
C PRO A 680 22.46 25.95 -11.92
N ARG A 681 23.14 26.44 -10.87
CA ARG A 681 23.49 25.63 -9.69
C ARG A 681 22.27 25.22 -8.87
N ASN A 682 21.12 25.86 -9.12
CA ASN A 682 19.82 25.37 -8.69
C ASN A 682 19.65 25.22 -7.15
N CYS A 683 20.19 26.14 -6.36
CA CYS A 683 20.11 26.07 -4.89
C CYS A 683 18.67 26.11 -4.32
N ALA A 684 17.69 26.61 -5.10
CA ALA A 684 16.29 26.57 -4.71
C ALA A 684 15.58 25.23 -5.05
N GLU A 685 16.29 24.29 -5.69
CA GLU A 685 15.78 23.00 -6.16
C GLU A 685 14.60 23.15 -7.15
N ALA A 686 14.68 24.13 -8.05
CA ALA A 686 13.65 24.43 -9.06
C ALA A 686 13.31 23.21 -9.94
N THR A 687 14.29 22.36 -10.23
CA THR A 687 14.12 21.17 -11.10
C THR A 687 13.37 19.99 -10.46
N CYS A 688 12.90 20.12 -9.22
CA CYS A 688 12.03 19.11 -8.60
C CYS A 688 10.76 19.70 -7.96
N LYS A 689 10.47 20.98 -8.24
CA LYS A 689 9.22 21.62 -7.84
C LYS A 689 8.13 21.40 -8.88
N ASP A 690 6.87 21.67 -8.51
CA ASP A 690 5.75 21.53 -9.42
C ASP A 690 5.94 22.48 -10.63
N ILE A 691 6.43 23.70 -10.38
CA ILE A 691 6.94 24.65 -11.38
C ILE A 691 8.26 25.26 -10.87
N GLY A 692 9.26 25.38 -11.72
CA GLY A 692 10.58 25.92 -11.38
C GLY A 692 11.03 27.00 -12.34
N VAL A 693 11.90 27.90 -11.89
CA VAL A 693 12.61 28.86 -12.74
C VAL A 693 14.10 28.76 -12.46
N ILE A 694 14.90 28.60 -13.52
CA ILE A 694 16.35 28.73 -13.48
C ILE A 694 16.73 29.97 -14.25
N CYS A 695 17.30 30.94 -13.56
CA CYS A 695 17.83 32.13 -14.18
C CYS A 695 19.16 31.83 -14.88
N VAL A 696 19.33 32.38 -16.07
CA VAL A 696 20.54 32.33 -16.90
C VAL A 696 20.83 33.73 -17.45
N ASP A 697 22.02 33.96 -17.98
CA ASP A 697 22.39 35.28 -18.52
C ASP A 697 21.47 35.71 -19.67
N SER A 698 20.94 34.74 -20.42
CA SER A 698 20.03 34.97 -21.55
C SER A 698 18.55 35.09 -21.17
N GLY A 699 18.17 34.95 -19.89
CA GLY A 699 16.78 35.05 -19.43
C GLY A 699 16.39 34.05 -18.33
N PHE A 700 15.16 33.55 -18.39
CA PHE A 700 14.52 32.73 -17.36
C PHE A 700 14.03 31.40 -17.98
N GLU A 701 14.70 30.30 -17.66
CA GLU A 701 14.29 28.97 -18.10
C GLU A 701 13.21 28.45 -17.17
N ILE A 702 12.02 28.21 -17.71
CA ILE A 702 10.86 27.76 -16.97
C ILE A 702 10.79 26.22 -17.04
N HIS A 703 10.58 25.60 -15.89
CA HIS A 703 10.49 24.17 -15.66
C HIS A 703 9.13 23.81 -15.09
N PHE A 704 8.61 22.63 -15.37
CA PHE A 704 7.32 22.17 -14.84
C PHE A 704 7.26 20.65 -14.66
N ALA A 705 6.17 20.15 -14.08
CA ALA A 705 5.91 18.71 -13.93
C ALA A 705 6.90 17.95 -13.02
N GLY A 706 7.55 18.64 -12.08
CA GLY A 706 8.40 18.01 -11.07
C GLY A 706 7.65 17.56 -9.81
N ALA A 707 8.31 16.77 -8.99
CA ALA A 707 7.81 16.35 -7.67
C ALA A 707 8.94 16.04 -6.68
N ALA A 708 8.81 16.58 -5.47
CA ALA A 708 9.64 16.24 -4.31
C ALA A 708 8.72 15.79 -3.16
N GLY A 709 8.49 14.47 -3.04
CA GLY A 709 7.61 13.84 -2.05
C GLY A 709 7.61 12.32 -2.17
N LEU A 710 6.42 11.70 -2.10
CA LEU A 710 6.23 10.24 -2.26
C LEU A 710 6.84 9.73 -3.58
N ASP A 711 6.62 10.48 -4.66
CA ASP A 711 7.29 10.30 -5.94
C ASP A 711 8.37 11.38 -6.07
N ILE A 712 9.58 10.98 -6.44
CA ILE A 712 10.67 11.89 -6.79
C ILE A 712 10.73 11.97 -8.31
N LYS A 713 10.50 13.18 -8.86
CA LYS A 713 10.48 13.40 -10.30
C LYS A 713 11.14 14.72 -10.67
N GLY A 714 12.07 14.65 -11.62
CA GLY A 714 12.65 15.83 -12.26
C GLY A 714 11.60 16.57 -13.10
N THR A 715 11.78 17.88 -13.26
CA THR A 715 10.95 18.70 -14.13
C THR A 715 11.29 18.47 -15.60
N GLU A 716 10.31 18.79 -16.46
CA GLU A 716 10.50 19.02 -17.89
C GLU A 716 10.72 20.51 -18.14
N VAL A 717 11.55 20.84 -19.14
CA VAL A 717 11.73 22.23 -19.59
C VAL A 717 10.48 22.68 -20.32
N LEU A 718 9.85 23.77 -19.88
CA LEU A 718 8.75 24.40 -20.60
C LEU A 718 9.30 25.25 -21.75
N GLY A 719 10.23 26.15 -21.45
CA GLY A 719 10.88 27.04 -22.42
C GLY A 719 11.66 28.17 -21.75
N LEU A 720 12.34 28.99 -22.56
CA LEU A 720 13.14 30.13 -22.12
C LEU A 720 12.44 31.44 -22.49
N VAL A 721 12.30 32.36 -21.54
CA VAL A 721 11.76 33.71 -21.75
C VAL A 721 12.79 34.77 -21.36
N LYS A 722 12.64 36.01 -21.85
CA LYS A 722 13.67 37.05 -21.70
C LYS A 722 13.49 37.90 -20.45
N THR A 723 12.25 38.13 -20.03
CA THR A 723 11.93 39.07 -18.96
C THR A 723 11.19 38.40 -17.81
N GLU A 724 11.24 39.03 -16.63
CA GLU A 724 10.46 38.59 -15.46
C GLU A 724 8.95 38.68 -15.71
N ASP A 725 8.51 39.66 -16.49
CA ASP A 725 7.09 39.85 -16.87
C ASP A 725 6.61 38.67 -17.71
N GLU A 726 7.40 38.27 -18.71
CA GLU A 726 7.13 37.08 -19.51
C GLU A 726 7.13 35.84 -18.62
N ALA A 727 8.10 35.68 -17.71
CA ALA A 727 8.16 34.52 -16.82
C ALA A 727 6.92 34.40 -15.93
N LEU A 728 6.49 35.52 -15.34
CA LEU A 728 5.26 35.57 -14.55
C LEU A 728 4.03 35.21 -15.41
N GLU A 729 3.89 35.79 -16.61
CA GLU A 729 2.78 35.51 -17.51
C GLU A 729 2.67 34.01 -17.83
N HIS A 730 3.78 33.37 -18.21
CA HIS A 730 3.80 31.96 -18.58
C HIS A 730 3.51 31.04 -17.39
N ILE A 731 4.07 31.32 -16.22
CA ILE A 731 3.84 30.53 -14.99
C ILE A 731 2.37 30.63 -14.55
N VAL A 732 1.80 31.83 -14.60
CA VAL A 732 0.40 32.07 -14.25
C VAL A 732 -0.54 31.40 -15.25
N ALA A 733 -0.27 31.53 -16.55
CA ALA A 733 -1.04 30.86 -17.60
C ALA A 733 -0.98 29.34 -17.47
N LEU A 734 0.20 28.76 -17.25
CA LEU A 734 0.38 27.33 -16.99
C LEU A 734 -0.41 26.89 -15.76
N THR A 735 -0.39 27.69 -14.69
CA THR A 735 -1.15 27.40 -13.47
C THR A 735 -2.66 27.42 -13.73
N GLN A 736 -3.16 28.37 -14.53
CA GLN A 736 -4.57 28.40 -14.90
C GLN A 736 -4.96 27.21 -15.77
N MET A 737 -4.14 26.86 -16.75
CA MET A 737 -4.35 25.67 -17.57
C MET A 737 -4.45 24.41 -16.69
N TYR A 738 -3.54 24.27 -15.71
CA TYR A 738 -3.60 23.20 -14.72
C TYR A 738 -4.88 23.24 -13.88
N ARG A 739 -5.29 24.41 -13.37
CA ARG A 739 -6.55 24.57 -12.61
C ARG A 739 -7.78 24.12 -13.40
N GLU A 740 -7.81 24.44 -14.70
CA GLU A 740 -8.94 24.17 -15.57
C GLU A 740 -8.99 22.74 -16.12
N GLN A 741 -7.87 22.01 -16.14
CA GLN A 741 -7.79 20.71 -16.82
C GLN A 741 -7.47 19.52 -15.91
N ALA A 742 -6.87 19.75 -14.75
CA ALA A 742 -6.55 18.66 -13.85
C ALA A 742 -7.76 18.23 -13.01
N ARG A 743 -7.78 16.93 -12.72
CA ARG A 743 -8.75 16.32 -11.81
C ARG A 743 -8.43 16.73 -10.39
N TYR A 744 -9.43 16.87 -9.52
CA TYR A 744 -9.18 17.19 -8.11
C TYR A 744 -8.23 16.16 -7.47
N LEU A 745 -7.24 16.63 -6.72
CA LEU A 745 -6.08 15.88 -6.18
C LEU A 745 -5.08 15.31 -7.20
N GLU A 746 -5.23 15.58 -8.50
CA GLU A 746 -4.24 15.21 -9.51
C GLU A 746 -3.02 16.15 -9.43
N ARG A 747 -1.84 15.61 -9.14
CA ARG A 747 -0.58 16.38 -9.11
C ARG A 747 -0.18 16.83 -10.52
N ILE A 748 0.49 17.99 -10.63
CA ILE A 748 0.85 18.59 -11.92
C ILE A 748 1.64 17.63 -12.84
N TYR A 749 2.52 16.77 -12.29
CA TYR A 749 3.28 15.82 -13.09
C TYR A 749 2.46 14.66 -13.64
N LYS A 750 1.36 14.29 -12.96
CA LYS A 750 0.40 13.28 -13.44
C LYS A 750 -0.50 13.89 -14.51
N TRP A 751 -0.97 15.12 -14.26
CA TRP A 751 -1.72 15.90 -15.24
C TRP A 751 -0.92 16.13 -16.51
N ALA A 752 0.33 16.58 -16.40
CA ALA A 752 1.18 16.84 -17.56
C ALA A 752 1.46 15.58 -18.38
N LYS A 753 1.65 14.42 -17.72
CA LYS A 753 1.75 13.13 -18.41
C LYS A 753 0.46 12.76 -19.15
N ARG A 754 -0.71 13.08 -18.59
CA ARG A 754 -2.02 12.79 -19.18
C ARG A 754 -2.34 13.69 -20.38
N ILE A 755 -2.06 14.99 -20.29
CA ILE A 755 -2.30 15.93 -21.38
C ILE A 755 -1.24 15.83 -22.49
N GLY A 756 -0.01 15.49 -22.12
CA GLY A 756 1.15 15.48 -23.01
C GLY A 756 1.96 16.77 -22.89
N TYR A 757 3.27 16.62 -22.74
CA TYR A 757 4.19 17.75 -22.52
C TYR A 757 4.23 18.70 -23.71
N ASP A 758 4.21 18.17 -24.94
CA ASP A 758 4.26 18.98 -26.16
C ASP A 758 2.99 19.82 -26.33
N GLU A 759 1.81 19.29 -25.98
CA GLU A 759 0.56 20.03 -26.06
C GLU A 759 0.52 21.18 -25.03
N ILE A 760 1.05 20.95 -23.82
CA ILE A 760 1.21 22.01 -22.82
C ILE A 760 2.18 23.08 -23.31
N ARG A 761 3.34 22.68 -23.84
CA ARG A 761 4.32 23.61 -24.40
C ARG A 761 3.70 24.43 -25.54
N ARG A 762 2.98 23.79 -26.46
CA ARG A 762 2.32 24.46 -27.57
C ARG A 762 1.34 25.54 -27.10
N GLN A 763 0.50 25.24 -26.10
CA GLN A 763 -0.49 26.21 -25.61
C GLN A 763 0.11 27.34 -24.77
N ILE A 764 1.19 27.08 -24.04
CA ILE A 764 1.78 28.09 -23.13
C ILE A 764 2.90 28.87 -23.81
N MET A 765 3.80 28.23 -24.56
CA MET A 765 4.92 28.91 -25.23
C MET A 765 4.52 29.45 -26.61
N ASP A 766 3.91 28.61 -27.45
CA ASP A 766 3.77 28.90 -28.87
C ASP A 766 2.46 29.65 -29.22
N ASP A 767 1.42 29.50 -28.41
CA ASP A 767 0.09 30.11 -28.61
C ASP A 767 -0.14 31.31 -27.68
N ALA A 768 0.26 32.50 -28.14
CA ALA A 768 0.19 33.72 -27.36
C ALA A 768 -1.24 34.13 -26.97
N GLU A 769 -2.22 33.89 -27.84
CA GLU A 769 -3.63 34.22 -27.57
C GLU A 769 -4.20 33.34 -26.46
N LYS A 770 -3.96 32.02 -26.52
CA LYS A 770 -4.37 31.11 -25.44
C LYS A 770 -3.66 31.42 -24.14
N ARG A 771 -2.35 31.63 -24.16
CA ARG A 771 -1.58 32.00 -22.96
C ARG A 771 -2.17 33.25 -22.31
N LYS A 772 -2.42 34.32 -23.08
CA LYS A 772 -3.03 35.54 -22.57
C LYS A 772 -4.42 35.29 -21.99
N ALA A 773 -5.26 34.50 -22.66
CA ALA A 773 -6.59 34.16 -22.18
C ALA A 773 -6.54 33.39 -20.84
N TYR A 774 -5.58 32.46 -20.67
CA TYR A 774 -5.34 31.80 -19.39
C TYR A 774 -4.89 32.78 -18.31
N PHE A 775 -3.95 33.68 -18.62
CA PHE A 775 -3.50 34.71 -17.71
C PHE A 775 -4.65 35.60 -17.22
N ASP A 776 -5.47 36.12 -18.14
CA ASP A 776 -6.57 37.03 -17.82
C ASP A 776 -7.62 36.36 -16.93
N ARG A 777 -7.95 35.07 -17.18
CA ARG A 777 -8.87 34.30 -16.31
C ARG A 777 -8.28 34.03 -14.94
N PHE A 778 -6.97 33.79 -14.84
CA PHE A 778 -6.32 33.68 -13.54
C PHE A 778 -6.46 34.98 -12.76
N VAL A 779 -6.11 36.11 -13.37
CA VAL A 779 -6.20 37.45 -12.77
C VAL A 779 -7.62 37.76 -12.32
N PHE A 780 -8.63 37.44 -13.14
CA PHE A 780 -10.03 37.59 -12.77
C PHE A 780 -10.36 36.80 -11.50
N SER A 781 -9.97 35.52 -11.42
CA SER A 781 -10.24 34.68 -10.25
C SER A 781 -9.54 35.16 -8.97
N GLN A 782 -8.38 35.82 -9.06
CA GLN A 782 -7.65 36.28 -7.87
C GLN A 782 -8.38 37.41 -7.14
N LYS A 783 -9.26 38.16 -7.82
CA LYS A 783 -10.08 39.21 -7.20
C LYS A 783 -10.97 38.68 -6.06
N PHE A 784 -11.27 37.39 -6.07
CA PHE A 784 -12.15 36.72 -5.11
C PHE A 784 -11.40 35.74 -4.19
N ALA A 785 -10.20 35.31 -4.57
CA ALA A 785 -9.43 34.30 -3.82
C ALA A 785 -8.38 34.87 -2.86
N GLN A 786 -7.91 36.10 -3.07
CA GLN A 786 -6.88 36.75 -2.26
C GLN A 786 -7.44 37.40 -0.99
N VAL A 787 -8.16 36.60 -0.20
CA VAL A 787 -8.65 36.97 1.12
C VAL A 787 -7.79 36.24 2.15
N ASP A 788 -7.27 36.96 3.15
CA ASP A 788 -6.52 36.31 4.22
C ASP A 788 -7.49 35.62 5.20
N PRO A 789 -7.48 34.27 5.24
CA PRO A 789 -8.44 33.56 6.06
C PRO A 789 -8.18 33.75 7.57
N TRP A 790 -6.95 34.09 7.97
CA TRP A 790 -6.65 34.37 9.37
C TRP A 790 -7.38 35.64 9.83
N SER A 791 -7.30 36.72 9.06
CA SER A 791 -8.05 37.95 9.33
C SER A 791 -9.57 37.71 9.44
N GLU A 792 -10.16 36.91 8.54
CA GLU A 792 -11.60 36.58 8.58
C GLU A 792 -11.99 35.84 9.86
N ARG A 793 -11.24 34.79 10.24
CA ARG A 793 -11.53 33.99 11.45
C ARG A 793 -11.33 34.82 12.73
N VAL A 794 -10.32 35.69 12.77
CA VAL A 794 -10.07 36.61 13.90
C VAL A 794 -11.22 37.60 14.08
N SER A 795 -11.87 38.03 12.98
CA SER A 795 -13.02 38.94 13.05
C SER A 795 -14.29 38.32 13.66
N GLY A 796 -14.31 36.99 13.84
CA GLY A 796 -15.40 36.24 14.47
C GLY A 796 -16.24 35.39 13.51
N HIS A 797 -15.90 35.37 12.22
CA HIS A 797 -16.49 34.44 11.25
C HIS A 797 -16.28 32.98 11.73
N ASP A 798 -17.35 32.18 11.77
CA ASP A 798 -17.35 30.78 12.20
C ASP A 798 -16.70 30.52 13.58
N LYS A 799 -16.79 31.47 14.52
CA LYS A 799 -16.22 31.32 15.87
C LYS A 799 -16.66 30.04 16.61
N HIS A 800 -17.78 29.43 16.22
CA HIS A 800 -18.26 28.17 16.76
C HIS A 800 -17.34 26.98 16.48
N GLU A 801 -16.53 27.00 15.40
CA GLU A 801 -15.64 25.89 15.02
C GLU A 801 -14.46 25.69 15.97
N PHE A 802 -14.10 26.73 16.74
CA PHE A 802 -12.95 26.76 17.66
C PHE A 802 -13.36 26.73 19.14
N ARG A 803 -14.64 26.49 19.42
CA ARG A 803 -15.09 26.29 20.81
C ARG A 803 -14.77 24.86 21.25
N PRO A 804 -14.20 24.65 22.45
CA PRO A 804 -14.10 23.33 23.03
C PRO A 804 -15.47 22.67 23.08
N MET A 805 -15.55 21.37 22.78
CA MET A 805 -16.76 20.61 23.04
C MET A 805 -17.02 20.63 24.56
N ALA A 806 -18.26 20.88 24.97
CA ALA A 806 -18.61 20.80 26.38
C ALA A 806 -18.27 19.38 26.89
N ALA A 807 -17.44 19.28 27.93
CA ALA A 807 -17.20 18.03 28.60
C ALA A 807 -18.50 17.61 29.31
N ILE A 808 -19.29 16.76 28.66
CA ILE A 808 -20.44 16.12 29.30
C ILE A 808 -19.86 14.98 30.13
N GLY A 809 -19.68 15.23 31.43
CA GLY A 809 -19.34 14.18 32.37
C GLY A 809 -20.44 13.13 32.35
N PHE A 810 -20.13 11.91 31.94
CA PHE A 810 -21.00 10.77 32.22
C PHE A 810 -20.96 10.58 33.74
N SER A 811 -22.07 10.86 34.42
CA SER A 811 -22.28 10.38 35.78
C SER A 811 -22.15 8.86 35.73
N GLU A 812 -21.17 8.31 36.45
CA GLU A 812 -21.02 6.88 36.69
C GLU A 812 -22.39 6.30 37.07
N ALA A 813 -22.90 5.42 36.22
CA ALA A 813 -24.05 4.61 36.59
C ALA A 813 -23.55 3.65 37.68
N ALA A 814 -23.95 3.93 38.92
CA ALA A 814 -23.86 2.96 40.00
C ALA A 814 -24.85 1.82 39.70
N GLU A 815 -24.34 0.68 39.25
CA GLU A 815 -24.61 -0.69 39.75
C GLU A 815 -23.84 -1.74 38.95
#